data_AF-A0A349V3F7-F1
#
_entry.id   AF-A0A349V3F7-F1
#
_cell.length_a   1.000
_cell.length_b   1.000
_cell.length_c   1.000
_cell.angle_alpha   90.00
_cell.angle_beta   90.00
_cell.angle_gamma   90.00
#
_symmetry.space_group_name_H-M   'P 1'
#
loop_
_entity.id
_entity.type
_entity.pdbx_description
1 polymer ?
#
loop_
_entity_poly.entity_id
_entity_poly.type
_entity_poly.pdbx_seq_one_letter_code
_entity_poly.pdbx_strand_id
1 'polypeptide(L)'
;MFNLKHFHRDWVGALCLFIASLTTALADPGPLAQAPILTSAASAPNILIVVDDSGSMGWRRSGQPKRPMQQAQDAAISLLDSLSNVHVGVGSFSRYNFGGELDQPVVDLDTNRALIYKAIRDLTPRGGTPLVGTLQHMGRYLVGLGGTVNPGNSSSSSCTTNGQFRGDLILHPDDAPRAYPLNEVLPSGPNKSWRRSTAPSPICHWCQKNFLILLTDGWGWGNASRPLRDYCPTCYHPLISVAAALNDIDLRPDIDEFDGSESKNNLVTYTIGFHTSQTLLKETAKKGGGLYFEADNEAELKAAFAKIGEDILAHTSGSASAATFSTSLLQSGTDLYLTTFNTEHWTGDVIAGRLDAKGRPGPARWSAAHQLDNASDPETRTMLTWNSEDTPPVSTCSGSSKASTASKARPGGVPFRWDYLSTLQQRDLLGQASASGNLVYERKWGRAGSGSGQFGLPFDVATDSKGNVYVVDYDNHLVQKFDRDGSFLTQWGGLGSGSQHLDHPVGIATDKDDNIYVVQHGSHSIKKFSPTGDLLASFGGYGLEPNQMYYPFDVAVDASGNLYVVEIQNHRIKVFDAAGRYLREWGGKGSSAGRFWTPNRIAIDFGGNVYVSDYVNHRIQKFDTEGNFLAQWGSYGTADGQFRYPYGVATDGSGNVFVVEYFNRVQQFDAAGNFIEKWGSVGSGDGQFRYPRGIAVFDGGVCEGSSFFVADAYNHRIQKFSSPGSSHISTAIGKARLGYLRGERNNEKGGWGFRERESLLGDIIHSSAVFIGKPSLKWPTGGAFPSGTQAYSRFARDHHGRQGVVAVGANDGMLHLFATDTGKELLAYLPGNLFSTAKSQGYHYLTDPDYSHRYYVDGTPAVSDVFIPSRFSSAPNWRSVLVGIQGSGGRGLFALDVTDPEKFKESNATHIALWEFSSSDDPHLGYTLARPTIALLPNGRWAAIVGNGYEHTATGTPTSGQAELFVIFLDGGLDRKWTEGRDYLRIPTGAGSVGRRNGLSTPAVIDTDGDRVADRVYAGDIQGNLWAFDLSSKLTADWKVAHGAPLFSSAARQPIMTKPEIIRHPTLPLRGNEPNLMIFFGTGQYLVAGDNTTTDTQSFYAVWDRGRGRLDRTDLVEQVFLRTNQSGGRITDPDRWQELKVDYRQASSGDRYGWYLDLPDKGERVVTDARYRDGLVFFNTLVPTDPRPCAAGGTGWMMSVDALTGGSPVAPAFDFDDNGIVDPEGDTEVIGGDGKRKKKRVGYAGKK
;
A
#
# COMPACT_ATOMS: atom_id res chain seq x y z
N MET A 1 25.62 85.56 -19.42
CA MET A 1 26.57 86.37 -18.63
C MET A 1 27.24 85.48 -17.61
N PHE A 2 28.55 85.34 -17.77
CA PHE A 2 29.62 84.95 -16.84
C PHE A 2 29.34 84.71 -15.34
N ASN A 3 29.83 83.54 -14.88
CA ASN A 3 30.77 83.32 -13.75
C ASN A 3 30.29 83.47 -12.29
N LEU A 4 30.80 82.74 -11.28
CA LEU A 4 31.66 81.55 -11.14
C LEU A 4 31.71 81.19 -9.62
N LYS A 5 31.83 79.89 -9.30
CA LYS A 5 32.57 79.27 -8.17
C LYS A 5 32.04 79.15 -6.71
N HIS A 6 32.17 77.88 -6.26
CA HIS A 6 32.43 77.29 -4.91
C HIS A 6 31.25 77.20 -3.92
N PHE A 7 30.91 76.03 -3.36
CA PHE A 7 31.76 75.06 -2.63
C PHE A 7 31.25 73.60 -2.75
N HIS A 8 32.19 72.63 -2.75
CA HIS A 8 32.17 71.18 -2.39
C HIS A 8 30.83 70.40 -2.32
N ARG A 9 30.70 69.15 -2.82
CA ARG A 9 31.66 68.03 -2.84
C ARG A 9 31.14 66.91 -3.78
N ASP A 10 31.96 66.55 -4.76
CA ASP A 10 32.25 65.22 -5.35
C ASP A 10 31.04 64.28 -5.64
N TRP A 11 30.53 64.08 -6.87
CA TRP A 11 31.14 63.70 -8.18
C TRP A 11 32.03 62.45 -8.07
N VAL A 12 31.83 61.35 -8.79
CA VAL A 12 31.64 61.16 -10.25
C VAL A 12 30.86 59.84 -10.45
N GLY A 13 29.97 59.62 -11.44
CA GLY A 13 29.62 60.36 -12.64
C GLY A 13 28.94 59.41 -13.62
N ALA A 14 27.75 59.79 -14.05
CA ALA A 14 26.95 59.15 -15.08
C ALA A 14 27.50 59.41 -16.50
N LEU A 15 27.27 58.49 -17.44
CA LEU A 15 26.61 58.77 -18.74
C LEU A 15 26.50 57.50 -19.61
N CYS A 16 25.30 57.10 -20.00
CA CYS A 16 24.83 57.13 -21.40
C CYS A 16 23.52 56.33 -21.59
N LEU A 17 22.66 56.91 -22.44
CA LEU A 17 21.31 56.50 -22.81
C LEU A 17 21.25 55.30 -23.77
N PHE A 18 20.17 54.51 -23.62
CA PHE A 18 19.40 53.74 -24.61
C PHE A 18 20.05 52.61 -25.45
N ILE A 19 19.72 51.36 -25.11
CA ILE A 19 18.95 50.33 -25.87
C ILE A 19 19.08 48.96 -25.12
N ALA A 20 18.04 48.12 -25.25
CA ALA A 20 17.90 46.71 -24.82
C ALA A 20 17.22 46.43 -23.46
N SER A 21 15.89 46.39 -23.52
CA SER A 21 15.04 45.49 -22.75
C SER A 21 15.36 44.02 -23.04
N LEU A 22 15.63 43.19 -22.01
CA LEU A 22 15.30 41.74 -21.92
C LEU A 22 15.89 41.11 -20.62
N THR A 23 14.99 40.58 -19.79
CA THR A 23 15.11 39.39 -18.91
C THR A 23 16.30 39.22 -17.96
N THR A 24 16.02 39.24 -16.65
CA THR A 24 16.51 38.23 -15.70
C THR A 24 15.37 37.82 -14.76
N ALA A 25 14.78 36.66 -15.08
CA ALA A 25 13.98 35.90 -14.14
C ALA A 25 14.94 35.15 -13.23
N LEU A 26 14.89 35.44 -11.92
CA LEU A 26 15.47 34.57 -10.89
C LEU A 26 14.31 33.75 -10.30
N ALA A 27 14.09 32.56 -10.90
CA ALA A 27 13.71 31.38 -10.13
C ALA A 27 14.97 30.99 -9.32
N ASP A 28 14.95 30.52 -8.08
CA ASP A 28 14.04 29.61 -7.38
C ASP A 28 14.38 29.74 -5.87
N PRO A 29 13.55 29.28 -4.92
CA PRO A 29 13.56 27.86 -4.58
C PRO A 29 12.20 27.23 -4.23
N GLY A 30 11.95 26.06 -4.79
CA GLY A 30 11.19 24.98 -4.16
C GLY A 30 11.47 23.67 -4.91
N PRO A 31 11.19 22.47 -4.36
CA PRO A 31 10.92 22.08 -2.98
C PRO A 31 12.09 21.25 -2.38
N LEU A 32 12.27 21.36 -1.06
CA LEU A 32 13.07 20.45 -0.25
C LEU A 32 12.26 19.19 0.07
N ALA A 33 12.98 18.08 0.25
CA ALA A 33 12.52 16.77 0.69
C ALA A 33 11.71 15.96 -0.34
N GLN A 34 12.40 15.16 -1.15
CA GLN A 34 12.08 13.75 -1.26
C GLN A 34 13.16 13.05 -0.44
N ALA A 35 12.80 12.51 0.73
CA ALA A 35 13.64 11.58 1.48
C ALA A 35 12.87 10.25 1.57
N PRO A 36 13.54 9.10 1.36
CA PRO A 36 12.87 7.85 1.01
C PRO A 36 12.35 7.05 2.22
N ILE A 37 11.10 6.60 2.09
CA ILE A 37 10.61 5.20 2.15
C ILE A 37 10.63 4.45 3.50
N LEU A 38 9.39 4.13 3.93
CA LEU A 38 8.87 2.99 4.69
C LEU A 38 9.65 2.46 5.90
N THR A 39 9.03 2.59 7.08
CA THR A 39 9.17 1.59 8.15
C THR A 39 7.84 0.93 8.42
N SER A 40 7.79 -0.39 8.36
CA SER A 40 6.77 -1.19 9.03
C SER A 40 6.83 -1.01 10.56
N ALA A 41 5.67 -1.03 11.22
CA ALA A 41 5.45 -1.34 12.63
C ALA A 41 6.40 -0.68 13.66
N ALA A 42 6.05 0.51 14.16
CA ALA A 42 6.67 1.03 15.37
C ALA A 42 5.63 1.02 16.48
N SER A 43 5.49 -0.09 17.20
CA SER A 43 4.80 -0.06 18.50
C SER A 43 5.39 1.06 19.37
N ALA A 44 4.54 1.83 20.06
CA ALA A 44 4.95 2.89 20.99
C ALA A 44 6.24 2.54 21.77
N PRO A 45 7.29 3.38 21.68
CA PRO A 45 8.59 3.08 22.26
C PRO A 45 8.52 3.09 23.79
N ASN A 46 9.38 2.27 24.40
CA ASN A 46 9.55 2.25 25.85
C ASN A 46 10.70 3.18 26.25
N ILE A 47 10.44 4.15 27.12
CA ILE A 47 11.43 5.07 27.68
C ILE A 47 11.51 4.84 29.19
N LEU A 48 12.69 4.51 29.69
CA LEU A 48 12.94 4.38 31.13
C LEU A 48 13.87 5.48 31.61
N ILE A 49 13.35 6.40 32.42
CA ILE A 49 14.12 7.51 33.00
C ILE A 49 14.63 7.09 34.38
N VAL A 50 15.94 7.03 34.55
CA VAL A 50 16.60 6.72 35.81
C VAL A 50 17.29 7.98 36.35
N VAL A 51 16.78 8.49 37.48
CA VAL A 51 17.27 9.74 38.09
C VAL A 51 18.03 9.45 39.37
N ASP A 52 19.19 10.08 39.52
CA ASP A 52 20.01 10.02 40.73
C ASP A 52 19.27 10.57 41.95
N ASP A 53 19.11 9.72 42.96
CA ASP A 53 18.49 10.04 44.25
C ASP A 53 19.53 10.04 45.39
N SER A 54 20.82 10.10 45.05
CA SER A 54 21.88 10.09 46.04
C SER A 54 21.86 11.33 46.94
N GLY A 55 22.52 11.24 48.08
CA GLY A 55 22.62 12.34 49.03
C GLY A 55 23.09 13.66 48.38
N SER A 56 24.02 13.61 47.42
CA SER A 56 24.57 14.78 46.69
C SER A 56 23.49 15.61 45.99
N MET A 57 22.43 14.96 45.52
CA MET A 57 21.30 15.60 44.86
C MET A 57 20.47 16.51 45.80
N GLY A 58 20.69 16.42 47.11
CA GLY A 58 20.03 17.22 48.15
C GLY A 58 20.79 18.45 48.61
N TRP A 59 22.07 18.61 48.25
CA TRP A 59 22.91 19.70 48.73
C TRP A 59 22.72 20.95 47.87
N ARG A 60 22.36 22.06 48.51
CA ARG A 60 22.20 23.34 47.82
C ARG A 60 23.58 23.89 47.45
N ARG A 61 23.88 23.97 46.15
CA ARG A 61 25.12 24.56 45.65
C ARG A 61 25.06 26.08 45.69
N SER A 62 26.20 26.72 45.94
CA SER A 62 26.32 28.18 46.01
C SER A 62 25.86 28.83 44.69
N GLY A 63 24.98 29.84 44.77
CA GLY A 63 24.49 30.58 43.60
C GLY A 63 23.29 29.99 42.85
N GLN A 64 22.82 28.78 43.21
CA GLN A 64 21.69 28.14 42.53
C GLN A 64 20.38 28.24 43.34
N PRO A 65 19.24 28.62 42.70
CA PRO A 65 17.98 28.86 43.41
C PRO A 65 17.34 27.56 43.93
N LYS A 66 17.49 26.45 43.18
CA LYS A 66 16.91 25.13 43.48
C LYS A 66 17.99 24.09 43.77
N ARG A 67 17.64 23.05 44.55
CA ARG A 67 18.52 21.89 44.78
C ARG A 67 18.65 21.05 43.49
N PRO A 68 19.77 20.32 43.27
CA PRO A 68 19.96 19.48 42.08
C PRO A 68 18.78 18.52 41.80
N MET A 69 18.25 17.85 42.82
CA MET A 69 17.06 16.99 42.69
C MET A 69 15.84 17.75 42.12
N GLN A 70 15.58 18.97 42.58
CA GLN A 70 14.45 19.76 42.08
C GLN A 70 14.65 20.15 40.61
N GLN A 71 15.88 20.45 40.21
CA GLN A 71 16.21 20.75 38.81
C GLN A 71 16.03 19.51 37.92
N ALA A 72 16.47 18.33 38.39
CA ALA A 72 16.29 17.07 37.68
C ALA A 72 14.82 16.68 37.52
N GLN A 73 14.01 16.85 38.58
CA GLN A 73 12.55 16.63 38.53
C GLN A 73 11.87 17.56 37.52
N ASP A 74 12.19 18.86 37.55
CA ASP A 74 11.61 19.84 36.64
C ASP A 74 12.02 19.59 35.18
N ALA A 75 13.26 19.16 34.95
CA ALA A 75 13.76 18.85 33.61
C ALA A 75 13.17 17.55 33.05
N ALA A 76 13.05 16.50 33.88
CA ALA A 76 12.40 15.25 33.47
C ALA A 76 10.91 15.47 33.14
N ILE A 77 10.17 16.26 33.93
CA ILE A 77 8.78 16.61 33.60
C ILE A 77 8.71 17.41 32.30
N SER A 78 9.64 18.35 32.08
CA SER A 78 9.70 19.11 30.84
C SER A 78 9.94 18.23 29.60
N LEU A 79 10.69 17.14 29.73
CA LEU A 79 10.80 16.13 28.66
C LEU A 79 9.45 15.47 28.40
N LEU A 80 8.77 15.01 29.45
CA LEU A 80 7.47 14.33 29.31
C LEU A 80 6.40 15.26 28.72
N ASP A 81 6.42 16.55 29.04
CA ASP A 81 5.52 17.55 28.41
C ASP A 81 5.77 17.69 26.90
N SER A 82 6.95 17.30 26.39
CA SER A 82 7.30 17.34 24.97
C SER A 82 7.09 16.02 24.22
N LEU A 83 6.69 14.96 24.92
CA LEU A 83 6.48 13.62 24.34
C LEU A 83 4.99 13.24 24.35
N SER A 84 4.59 12.50 23.31
CA SER A 84 3.25 11.89 23.11
C SER A 84 3.40 10.56 22.38
N ASN A 85 2.44 9.62 22.54
CA ASN A 85 2.49 8.28 21.95
C ASN A 85 3.74 7.46 22.33
N VAL A 86 4.10 7.48 23.62
CA VAL A 86 5.25 6.74 24.17
C VAL A 86 4.87 6.07 25.49
N HIS A 87 5.52 4.96 25.82
CA HIS A 87 5.44 4.38 27.16
C HIS A 87 6.60 4.87 28.02
N VAL A 88 6.33 5.29 29.26
CA VAL A 88 7.34 5.86 30.15
C VAL A 88 7.34 5.16 31.50
N GLY A 89 8.54 4.78 31.94
CA GLY A 89 8.82 4.32 33.29
C GLY A 89 9.79 5.26 34.01
N VAL A 90 9.76 5.21 35.34
CA VAL A 90 10.65 6.00 36.20
C VAL A 90 11.36 5.07 37.16
N GLY A 91 12.68 5.20 37.24
CA GLY A 91 13.53 4.50 38.19
C GLY A 91 14.44 5.45 38.95
N SER A 92 15.02 4.93 40.01
CA SER A 92 16.00 5.61 40.86
C SER A 92 17.05 4.62 41.33
N PHE A 93 18.03 5.12 42.09
CA PHE A 93 19.08 4.29 42.65
C PHE A 93 18.67 3.75 44.00
N SER A 94 19.13 2.54 44.36
CA SER A 94 18.66 1.91 45.60
C SER A 94 19.32 2.46 46.85
N ARG A 95 18.51 2.60 47.90
CA ARG A 95 18.94 3.01 49.25
C ARG A 95 19.92 2.06 49.94
N TYR A 96 20.02 0.80 49.50
CA TYR A 96 20.72 -0.26 50.24
C TYR A 96 21.96 -0.80 49.54
N ASN A 97 22.57 -0.07 48.60
CA ASN A 97 23.84 -0.46 47.95
C ASN A 97 23.78 -1.66 46.98
N PHE A 98 22.61 -2.06 46.49
CA PHE A 98 22.45 -3.30 45.68
C PHE A 98 21.96 -3.11 44.21
N GLY A 99 21.76 -1.87 43.72
CA GLY A 99 21.36 -1.61 42.31
C GLY A 99 20.25 -0.58 42.18
N GLY A 100 19.37 -0.73 41.19
CA GLY A 100 18.28 0.23 40.90
C GLY A 100 16.92 -0.13 41.50
N GLU A 101 16.07 0.88 41.69
CA GLU A 101 14.66 0.80 42.10
C GLU A 101 13.75 1.22 40.94
N LEU A 102 12.58 0.57 40.81
CA LEU A 102 11.57 0.90 39.80
C LEU A 102 10.41 1.65 40.48
N ASP A 103 10.44 2.98 40.42
CA ASP A 103 9.48 3.85 41.07
C ASP A 103 8.11 3.83 40.38
N GLN A 104 8.12 3.78 39.04
CA GLN A 104 6.95 3.64 38.19
C GLN A 104 7.28 2.66 37.04
N PRO A 105 6.52 1.57 36.86
CA PRO A 105 6.70 0.70 35.70
C PRO A 105 6.43 1.46 34.40
N VAL A 106 7.04 0.99 33.31
CA VAL A 106 6.79 1.53 31.97
C VAL A 106 5.33 1.30 31.60
N VAL A 107 4.61 2.41 31.41
CA VAL A 107 3.19 2.46 31.07
C VAL A 107 2.94 3.58 30.07
N ASP A 108 1.82 3.54 29.36
CA ASP A 108 1.41 4.61 28.46
C ASP A 108 1.41 5.99 29.13
N LEU A 109 2.18 6.93 28.56
CA LEU A 109 2.41 8.25 29.12
C LEU A 109 1.12 9.06 29.17
N ASP A 110 0.33 9.04 28.09
CA ASP A 110 -0.80 9.94 27.93
C ASP A 110 -1.95 9.58 28.89
N THR A 111 -2.18 8.29 29.12
CA THR A 111 -3.18 7.80 30.09
C THR A 111 -2.69 7.84 31.55
N ASN A 112 -1.38 7.81 31.81
CA ASN A 112 -0.81 7.72 33.17
C ASN A 112 0.01 8.95 33.60
N ARG A 113 -0.07 10.06 32.86
CA ARG A 113 0.75 11.27 33.06
C ARG A 113 0.81 11.75 34.51
N ALA A 114 -0.34 11.79 35.19
CA ALA A 114 -0.42 12.21 36.59
C ALA A 114 0.34 11.29 37.56
N LEU A 115 0.31 9.96 37.32
CA LEU A 115 1.03 8.98 38.12
C LEU A 115 2.54 9.06 37.89
N ILE A 116 2.96 9.21 36.64
CA ILE A 116 4.37 9.36 36.27
C ILE A 116 4.95 10.67 36.84
N TYR A 117 4.21 11.77 36.76
CA TYR A 117 4.65 13.07 37.31
C TYR A 117 4.78 12.98 38.83
N LYS A 118 3.83 12.31 39.49
CA LYS A 118 3.92 12.04 40.91
C LYS A 118 5.15 11.21 41.25
N ALA A 119 5.44 10.14 40.51
CA ALA A 119 6.62 9.31 40.72
C ALA A 119 7.93 10.11 40.64
N ILE A 120 8.07 10.99 39.63
CA ILE A 120 9.22 11.90 39.51
C ILE A 120 9.29 12.85 40.72
N ARG A 121 8.16 13.45 41.13
CA ARG A 121 8.10 14.38 42.26
C ARG A 121 8.37 13.74 43.62
N ASP A 122 8.06 12.46 43.77
CA ASP A 122 8.28 11.69 45.01
C ASP A 122 9.74 11.24 45.19
N LEU A 123 10.60 11.39 44.16
CA LEU A 123 12.03 11.17 44.27
C LEU A 123 12.65 12.08 45.33
N THR A 124 13.46 11.52 46.23
CA THR A 124 14.07 12.26 47.34
C THR A 124 15.55 11.91 47.51
N PRO A 125 16.44 12.89 47.80
CA PRO A 125 17.88 12.64 47.92
C PRO A 125 18.19 11.84 49.19
N ARG A 126 18.33 10.53 49.09
CA ARG A 126 18.43 9.60 50.23
C ARG A 126 19.30 8.35 49.95
N GLY A 127 19.75 8.13 48.71
CA GLY A 127 20.46 6.92 48.27
C GLY A 127 21.97 7.06 48.05
N GLY A 128 22.57 6.06 47.41
CA GLY A 128 23.89 6.09 46.80
C GLY A 128 23.79 5.76 45.30
N THR A 129 24.90 5.77 44.55
CA THR A 129 24.88 5.70 43.07
C THR A 129 25.47 4.39 42.49
N PRO A 130 24.87 3.19 42.73
CA PRO A 130 25.35 1.93 42.19
C PRO A 130 24.99 1.78 40.68
N LEU A 131 25.66 2.54 39.80
CA LEU A 131 25.38 2.60 38.35
C LEU A 131 25.37 1.22 37.68
N VAL A 132 26.35 0.37 38.00
CA VAL A 132 26.50 -0.95 37.37
C VAL A 132 25.32 -1.87 37.69
N GLY A 133 24.96 -1.97 38.97
CA GLY A 133 23.82 -2.79 39.40
C GLY A 133 22.49 -2.23 38.93
N THR A 134 22.39 -0.91 38.80
CA THR A 134 21.18 -0.22 38.30
C THR A 134 20.89 -0.59 36.86
N LEU A 135 21.88 -0.47 35.98
CA LEU A 135 21.72 -0.81 34.56
C LEU A 135 21.39 -2.30 34.38
N GLN A 136 22.03 -3.18 35.15
CA GLN A 136 21.72 -4.62 35.16
C GLN A 136 20.28 -4.92 35.63
N HIS A 137 19.79 -4.23 36.66
CA HIS A 137 18.41 -4.39 37.13
C HIS A 137 17.39 -3.90 36.11
N MET A 138 17.65 -2.78 35.43
CA MET A 138 16.75 -2.27 34.39
C MET A 138 16.73 -3.19 33.16
N GLY A 139 17.88 -3.72 32.76
CA GLY A 139 17.94 -4.80 31.76
C GLY A 139 17.10 -6.01 32.17
N ARG A 140 17.16 -6.43 33.45
CA ARG A 140 16.32 -7.54 33.94
C ARG A 140 14.83 -7.26 33.87
N TYR A 141 14.42 -6.03 34.18
CA TYR A 141 13.02 -5.62 34.09
C TYR A 141 12.51 -5.68 32.65
N LEU A 142 13.31 -5.20 31.68
CA LEU A 142 12.95 -5.23 30.26
C LEU A 142 12.78 -6.67 29.72
N VAL A 143 13.55 -7.65 30.21
CA VAL A 143 13.44 -9.07 29.79
C VAL A 143 12.31 -9.85 30.49
N GLY A 144 11.82 -9.39 31.65
CA GLY A 144 10.70 -10.00 32.39
C GLY A 144 11.07 -11.07 33.45
N LEU A 145 10.03 -11.66 34.09
CA LEU A 145 10.13 -12.49 35.31
C LEU A 145 9.51 -13.91 35.21
N GLY A 146 10.19 -14.85 34.53
CA GLY A 146 10.19 -16.34 34.69
C GLY A 146 8.97 -17.14 35.23
N GLY A 147 8.33 -18.01 34.40
CA GLY A 147 7.20 -18.95 34.67
C GLY A 147 6.43 -19.43 33.38
N THR A 148 5.12 -19.75 33.39
CA THR A 148 4.51 -20.87 32.61
C THR A 148 3.80 -20.62 31.26
N VAL A 149 3.62 -19.41 30.74
CA VAL A 149 2.92 -19.18 29.44
C VAL A 149 3.80 -18.40 28.47
N ASN A 150 3.74 -18.74 27.18
CA ASN A 150 4.51 -18.15 26.07
C ASN A 150 3.79 -16.88 25.54
N PRO A 151 4.42 -15.69 25.54
CA PRO A 151 3.81 -14.42 25.15
C PRO A 151 3.74 -14.14 23.63
N GLY A 152 4.21 -15.06 22.77
CA GLY A 152 4.26 -14.83 21.31
C GLY A 152 3.02 -15.20 20.49
N ASN A 153 1.92 -15.69 21.09
CA ASN A 153 0.77 -16.14 20.30
C ASN A 153 -0.60 -16.01 21.00
N SER A 154 -1.02 -14.78 21.28
CA SER A 154 -2.45 -14.53 21.49
C SER A 154 -2.88 -13.16 20.97
N SER A 155 -3.89 -13.22 20.11
CA SER A 155 -4.70 -12.17 19.49
C SER A 155 -5.44 -11.23 20.46
N SER A 156 -4.81 -10.77 21.55
CA SER A 156 -5.45 -9.89 22.55
C SER A 156 -4.76 -8.54 22.69
N SER A 157 -5.56 -7.48 22.62
CA SER A 157 -5.25 -6.06 22.85
C SER A 157 -4.82 -5.70 24.28
N SER A 158 -4.19 -6.60 25.04
CA SER A 158 -3.76 -6.31 26.41
C SER A 158 -2.41 -6.95 26.74
N CYS A 159 -1.39 -6.12 27.01
CA CYS A 159 -0.12 -6.51 27.66
C CYS A 159 -0.31 -7.05 29.10
N THR A 160 -1.54 -7.34 29.55
CA THR A 160 -1.87 -7.70 30.94
C THR A 160 -1.61 -9.18 31.27
N THR A 161 -1.13 -9.97 30.32
CA THR A 161 -0.80 -11.39 30.55
C THR A 161 0.57 -11.76 29.99
N ASN A 162 1.58 -10.90 30.18
CA ASN A 162 2.93 -11.18 29.71
C ASN A 162 3.55 -12.33 30.52
N GLY A 163 3.54 -13.50 29.87
CA GLY A 163 4.28 -14.69 30.25
C GLY A 163 5.79 -14.54 30.08
N GLN A 164 6.53 -15.60 30.33
CA GLN A 164 7.85 -15.48 30.96
C GLN A 164 8.95 -16.15 30.12
N PHE A 165 10.08 -15.46 29.88
CA PHE A 165 11.22 -16.00 29.10
C PHE A 165 11.84 -17.24 29.77
N ARG A 166 11.97 -18.34 29.02
CA ARG A 166 12.54 -19.62 29.48
C ARG A 166 13.83 -20.04 28.75
N GLY A 167 14.42 -19.18 27.91
CA GLY A 167 15.64 -19.45 27.17
C GLY A 167 16.94 -18.99 27.85
N ASP A 168 18.06 -19.33 27.24
CA ASP A 168 19.36 -18.73 27.52
C ASP A 168 19.48 -17.37 26.80
N LEU A 169 20.11 -16.39 27.44
CA LEU A 169 20.53 -15.17 26.77
C LEU A 169 21.83 -15.43 26.01
N ILE A 170 21.85 -15.06 24.74
CA ILE A 170 23.04 -15.18 23.89
C ILE A 170 23.83 -13.87 23.99
N LEU A 171 25.06 -13.96 24.49
CA LEU A 171 26.03 -12.85 24.55
C LEU A 171 27.05 -13.00 23.42
N HIS A 172 27.54 -11.88 22.87
CA HIS A 172 28.57 -11.83 21.84
C HIS A 172 29.82 -11.05 22.28
N PRO A 173 30.53 -11.50 23.34
CA PRO A 173 31.62 -10.74 23.93
C PRO A 173 32.84 -10.50 23.03
N ASP A 174 32.99 -11.34 22.00
CA ASP A 174 34.12 -11.33 21.05
C ASP A 174 33.62 -11.72 19.64
N ASP A 175 32.44 -11.25 19.22
CA ASP A 175 31.74 -11.65 17.98
C ASP A 175 31.35 -13.15 17.91
N ALA A 176 31.63 -13.94 18.95
CA ALA A 176 31.25 -15.34 19.07
C ALA A 176 30.05 -15.51 20.03
N PRO A 177 28.96 -16.18 19.60
CA PRO A 177 27.79 -16.39 20.44
C PRO A 177 28.12 -17.32 21.62
N ARG A 178 27.72 -16.91 22.82
CA ARG A 178 27.80 -17.70 24.06
C ARG A 178 26.45 -17.64 24.76
N ALA A 179 25.82 -18.80 24.94
CA ALA A 179 24.55 -18.92 25.66
C ALA A 179 24.80 -18.95 27.18
N TYR A 180 24.07 -18.13 27.91
CA TYR A 180 24.09 -18.07 29.37
C TYR A 180 22.66 -18.08 29.92
N PRO A 181 22.38 -18.81 31.01
CA PRO A 181 21.10 -18.73 31.68
C PRO A 181 20.73 -17.30 32.05
N LEU A 182 19.45 -16.91 31.86
CA LEU A 182 18.96 -15.56 32.16
C LEU A 182 19.28 -15.12 33.61
N ASN A 183 19.23 -16.04 34.58
CA ASN A 183 19.58 -15.78 35.98
C ASN A 183 21.11 -15.68 36.24
N GLU A 184 21.95 -16.11 35.31
CA GLU A 184 23.40 -15.90 35.36
C GLU A 184 23.76 -14.52 34.80
N VAL A 185 23.15 -14.11 33.69
CA VAL A 185 23.39 -12.80 33.07
C VAL A 185 22.72 -11.67 33.87
N LEU A 186 21.46 -11.85 34.25
CA LEU A 186 20.63 -10.86 34.92
C LEU A 186 20.05 -11.45 36.23
N PRO A 187 20.85 -11.55 37.31
CA PRO A 187 20.52 -12.35 38.50
C PRO A 187 19.38 -11.79 39.36
N SER A 188 19.13 -10.49 39.30
CA SER A 188 18.13 -9.79 40.10
C SER A 188 17.43 -8.68 39.32
N GLY A 189 16.13 -8.52 39.56
CA GLY A 189 15.35 -7.38 39.08
C GLY A 189 15.42 -6.18 40.03
N PRO A 190 14.80 -5.04 39.66
CA PRO A 190 14.78 -3.84 40.49
C PRO A 190 13.95 -4.04 41.77
N ASN A 191 14.35 -3.35 42.84
CA ASN A 191 13.69 -3.42 44.14
C ASN A 191 12.62 -2.32 44.29
N LYS A 192 11.56 -2.57 45.07
CA LYS A 192 10.73 -1.53 45.69
C LYS A 192 10.28 -2.00 47.07
N SER A 193 10.36 -1.14 48.09
CA SER A 193 9.90 -1.33 49.48
C SER A 193 9.40 -2.75 49.84
N TRP A 194 10.31 -3.59 50.36
CA TRP A 194 10.06 -4.92 50.95
C TRP A 194 9.52 -6.06 50.06
N ARG A 195 9.45 -5.92 48.71
CA ARG A 195 9.27 -7.05 47.78
C ARG A 195 10.05 -6.85 46.47
N ARG A 196 10.56 -7.94 45.87
CA ARG A 196 11.04 -7.91 44.47
C ARG A 196 9.88 -7.44 43.59
N SER A 197 10.10 -6.45 42.71
CA SER A 197 9.06 -6.02 41.77
C SER A 197 8.60 -7.22 40.95
N THR A 198 7.29 -7.48 40.90
CA THR A 198 6.66 -8.53 40.05
C THR A 198 6.08 -7.94 38.78
N ALA A 199 6.52 -6.74 38.36
CA ALA A 199 6.02 -6.09 37.16
C ALA A 199 6.38 -6.90 35.91
N PRO A 200 5.43 -7.09 34.98
CA PRO A 200 5.70 -7.77 33.70
C PRO A 200 6.70 -6.97 32.85
N SER A 201 7.34 -7.65 31.90
CA SER A 201 8.16 -6.98 30.89
C SER A 201 7.31 -5.97 30.11
N PRO A 202 7.82 -4.76 29.86
CA PRO A 202 7.15 -3.76 29.02
C PRO A 202 7.36 -3.98 27.51
N ILE A 203 8.18 -4.96 27.12
CA ILE A 203 8.36 -5.31 25.70
C ILE A 203 7.20 -6.23 25.29
N CYS A 204 6.28 -5.69 24.51
CA CYS A 204 5.09 -6.39 24.03
C CYS A 204 5.20 -6.83 22.56
N HIS A 205 6.10 -6.21 21.77
CA HIS A 205 6.27 -6.51 20.35
C HIS A 205 7.74 -6.75 19.97
N TRP A 206 7.96 -7.62 18.99
CA TRP A 206 9.29 -7.99 18.51
C TRP A 206 10.05 -6.84 17.82
N CYS A 207 9.36 -5.76 17.43
CA CYS A 207 9.91 -4.56 16.79
C CYS A 207 9.99 -3.34 17.74
N GLN A 208 9.58 -3.49 19.01
CA GLN A 208 9.46 -2.37 19.95
C GLN A 208 10.81 -1.77 20.34
N LYS A 209 10.97 -0.46 20.17
CA LYS A 209 12.19 0.28 20.54
C LYS A 209 12.23 0.57 22.04
N ASN A 210 13.41 0.44 22.65
CA ASN A 210 13.62 0.59 24.09
C ASN A 210 14.78 1.54 24.38
N PHE A 211 14.53 2.55 25.20
CA PHE A 211 15.46 3.62 25.53
C PHE A 211 15.62 3.73 27.04
N LEU A 212 16.86 3.96 27.50
CA LEU A 212 17.16 4.23 28.90
C LEU A 212 17.90 5.55 29.02
N ILE A 213 17.40 6.45 29.88
CA ILE A 213 18.04 7.72 30.17
C ILE A 213 18.60 7.68 31.59
N LEU A 214 19.92 7.74 31.72
CA LEU A 214 20.61 7.65 33.00
C LEU A 214 21.18 9.03 33.40
N LEU A 215 20.58 9.67 34.40
CA LEU A 215 21.03 10.95 34.95
C LEU A 215 21.74 10.71 36.28
N THR A 216 22.97 11.22 36.43
CA THR A 216 23.76 11.07 37.67
C THR A 216 24.65 12.27 37.98
N ASP A 217 24.81 12.61 39.27
CA ASP A 217 25.78 13.61 39.76
C ASP A 217 26.99 12.99 40.50
N GLY A 218 26.96 11.68 40.73
CA GLY A 218 28.00 10.93 41.45
C GLY A 218 28.91 10.04 40.59
N TRP A 219 29.91 9.45 41.25
CA TRP A 219 30.80 8.42 40.67
C TRP A 219 30.14 7.04 40.74
N GLY A 220 30.12 6.33 39.62
CA GLY A 220 29.54 5.00 39.53
C GLY A 220 30.38 3.92 40.21
N TRP A 221 29.73 3.07 40.99
CA TRP A 221 30.35 1.87 41.57
C TRP A 221 29.37 0.69 41.51
N GLY A 222 29.85 -0.51 41.82
CA GLY A 222 29.07 -1.75 41.79
C GLY A 222 29.70 -2.82 40.90
N ASN A 223 29.22 -4.05 41.04
CA ASN A 223 29.69 -5.20 40.25
C ASN A 223 28.59 -5.68 39.31
N ALA A 224 28.99 -6.10 38.11
CA ALA A 224 28.13 -6.81 37.18
C ALA A 224 28.22 -8.33 37.39
N SER A 225 27.25 -9.07 36.88
CA SER A 225 27.34 -10.52 36.75
C SER A 225 28.58 -10.89 35.93
N ARG A 226 29.11 -12.10 36.15
CA ARG A 226 30.33 -12.55 35.47
C ARG A 226 30.19 -12.47 33.93
N PRO A 227 29.08 -12.92 33.30
CA PRO A 227 28.93 -12.83 31.85
C PRO A 227 28.95 -11.39 31.33
N LEU A 228 28.30 -10.45 32.04
CA LEU A 228 28.25 -9.04 31.62
C LEU A 228 29.55 -8.29 31.92
N ARG A 229 30.24 -8.62 33.02
CA ARG A 229 31.54 -8.03 33.35
C ARG A 229 32.58 -8.39 32.30
N ASP A 230 32.62 -9.66 31.93
CA ASP A 230 33.58 -10.21 30.98
C ASP A 230 33.12 -10.01 29.52
N TYR A 231 31.98 -9.31 29.31
CA TYR A 231 31.38 -9.11 27.99
C TYR A 231 32.27 -8.33 27.03
N CYS A 232 32.90 -7.27 27.52
CA CYS A 232 33.78 -6.45 26.71
C CYS A 232 35.15 -6.46 27.39
N PRO A 233 36.05 -7.39 27.05
CA PRO A 233 37.36 -7.49 27.67
C PRO A 233 38.21 -6.23 27.47
N THR A 234 37.92 -5.45 26.42
CA THR A 234 38.57 -4.16 26.13
C THR A 234 37.94 -2.99 26.90
N CYS A 235 36.79 -3.18 27.54
CA CYS A 235 36.15 -2.16 28.34
C CYS A 235 36.83 -2.08 29.71
N TYR A 236 37.33 -0.89 30.04
CA TYR A 236 38.07 -0.65 31.29
C TYR A 236 37.17 -0.59 32.53
N HIS A 237 35.84 -0.67 32.37
CA HIS A 237 34.90 -0.58 33.48
C HIS A 237 33.64 -1.43 33.23
N PRO A 238 33.13 -2.17 34.24
CA PRO A 238 31.95 -3.04 34.09
C PRO A 238 30.69 -2.33 33.60
N LEU A 239 30.51 -1.04 33.91
CA LEU A 239 29.36 -0.26 33.43
C LEU A 239 29.29 -0.22 31.89
N ILE A 240 30.44 -0.04 31.25
CA ILE A 240 30.55 0.02 29.79
C ILE A 240 30.25 -1.37 29.20
N SER A 241 30.78 -2.42 29.83
CA SER A 241 30.52 -3.81 29.42
C SER A 241 29.03 -4.15 29.51
N VAL A 242 28.35 -3.73 30.58
CA VAL A 242 26.89 -3.93 30.75
C VAL A 242 26.10 -3.15 29.69
N ALA A 243 26.44 -1.89 29.42
CA ALA A 243 25.75 -1.09 28.40
C ALA A 243 25.95 -1.65 26.99
N ALA A 244 27.18 -2.08 26.66
CA ALA A 244 27.48 -2.77 25.40
C ALA A 244 26.67 -4.06 25.29
N ALA A 245 26.65 -4.87 26.35
CA ALA A 245 25.91 -6.10 26.36
C ALA A 245 24.40 -5.87 26.20
N LEU A 246 23.78 -4.94 26.93
CA LEU A 246 22.33 -4.67 26.78
C LEU A 246 21.96 -4.04 25.44
N ASN A 247 22.92 -3.43 24.75
CA ASN A 247 22.77 -2.97 23.39
C ASN A 247 22.86 -4.14 22.39
N ASP A 248 23.71 -5.13 22.66
CA ASP A 248 23.93 -6.24 21.73
C ASP A 248 23.00 -7.45 21.96
N ILE A 249 22.51 -7.65 23.19
CA ILE A 249 21.67 -8.80 23.59
C ILE A 249 20.24 -8.62 23.07
N ASP A 250 19.66 -9.68 22.53
CA ASP A 250 18.23 -9.71 22.22
C ASP A 250 17.37 -9.87 23.50
N LEU A 251 16.59 -8.85 23.82
CA LEU A 251 15.72 -8.82 24.99
C LEU A 251 14.30 -9.38 24.73
N ARG A 252 14.02 -9.93 23.52
CA ARG A 252 12.68 -10.35 23.08
C ARG A 252 12.28 -11.77 23.50
N PRO A 253 11.00 -12.02 23.84
CA PRO A 253 10.56 -13.32 24.36
C PRO A 253 9.95 -14.33 23.36
N ASP A 254 9.95 -14.09 22.04
CA ASP A 254 9.07 -14.76 21.06
C ASP A 254 9.73 -15.61 19.95
N ILE A 255 11.04 -15.89 19.98
CA ILE A 255 11.67 -16.78 18.99
C ILE A 255 11.80 -18.19 19.58
N ASP A 256 10.88 -19.09 19.19
CA ASP A 256 10.93 -20.51 19.56
C ASP A 256 11.94 -21.32 18.71
N GLU A 257 12.42 -20.81 17.55
CA GLU A 257 13.45 -21.45 16.70
C GLU A 257 14.41 -20.41 16.08
N PHE A 258 15.69 -20.47 16.47
CA PHE A 258 16.76 -19.58 15.99
C PHE A 258 17.48 -20.19 14.78
N ASP A 259 17.42 -19.54 13.60
CA ASP A 259 18.07 -20.01 12.36
C ASP A 259 19.53 -19.55 12.19
N GLY A 260 20.07 -18.83 13.18
CA GLY A 260 21.48 -18.41 13.19
C GLY A 260 21.79 -17.06 12.56
N SER A 261 20.80 -16.24 12.17
CA SER A 261 21.02 -14.89 11.64
C SER A 261 20.68 -13.75 12.64
N GLU A 262 21.55 -12.74 12.72
CA GLU A 262 21.65 -11.74 13.81
C GLU A 262 20.35 -10.95 14.12
N SER A 263 20.06 -10.81 15.42
CA SER A 263 19.15 -9.79 15.95
C SER A 263 19.88 -8.94 16.99
N LYS A 264 20.40 -7.77 16.60
CA LYS A 264 20.80 -6.73 17.56
C LYS A 264 19.53 -5.98 17.98
N ASN A 265 19.12 -6.09 19.26
CA ASN A 265 17.99 -5.33 19.81
C ASN A 265 18.49 -4.39 20.92
N ASN A 266 18.72 -3.15 20.51
CA ASN A 266 19.60 -2.20 21.15
C ASN A 266 18.87 -1.39 22.23
N LEU A 267 18.98 -1.76 23.51
CA LEU A 267 18.64 -0.81 24.57
C LEU A 267 19.56 0.41 24.44
N VAL A 268 19.04 1.48 23.83
CA VAL A 268 19.82 2.70 23.63
C VAL A 268 19.96 3.40 24.96
N THR A 269 21.20 3.48 25.44
CA THR A 269 21.53 4.05 26.74
C THR A 269 22.05 5.47 26.58
N TYR A 270 21.25 6.47 26.96
CA TYR A 270 21.68 7.85 27.10
C TYR A 270 22.23 8.08 28.51
N THR A 271 23.26 8.93 28.61
CA THR A 271 23.79 9.34 29.92
C THR A 271 23.87 10.85 30.03
N ILE A 272 23.46 11.38 31.18
CA ILE A 272 23.60 12.80 31.52
C ILE A 272 24.46 12.90 32.77
N GLY A 273 25.63 13.51 32.61
CA GLY A 273 26.49 13.91 33.73
C GLY A 273 26.03 15.24 34.29
N PHE A 274 25.28 15.22 35.39
CA PHE A 274 24.78 16.44 36.02
C PHE A 274 25.81 16.94 37.04
N HIS A 275 26.39 18.12 36.80
CA HIS A 275 27.51 18.65 37.56
C HIS A 275 28.75 17.75 37.66
N THR A 276 28.90 16.84 36.70
CA THR A 276 30.03 15.93 36.61
C THR A 276 30.30 15.61 35.14
N SER A 277 31.55 15.76 34.73
CA SER A 277 32.05 15.25 33.44
C SER A 277 32.81 13.95 33.72
N GLN A 278 32.44 12.86 33.05
CA GLN A 278 33.09 11.56 33.25
C GLN A 278 33.26 10.85 31.90
N THR A 279 34.52 10.55 31.54
CA THR A 279 34.85 9.68 30.40
C THR A 279 34.12 8.35 30.47
N LEU A 280 33.85 7.86 31.68
CA LEU A 280 33.08 6.65 31.92
C LEU A 280 31.65 6.74 31.36
N LEU A 281 30.92 7.82 31.64
CA LEU A 281 29.54 8.00 31.16
C LEU A 281 29.51 8.18 29.64
N LYS A 282 30.45 8.96 29.10
CA LYS A 282 30.61 9.16 27.66
C LYS A 282 30.83 7.84 26.92
N GLU A 283 31.76 7.00 27.39
CA GLU A 283 32.01 5.69 26.78
C GLU A 283 30.86 4.71 27.03
N THR A 284 30.14 4.83 28.16
CA THR A 284 28.93 4.04 28.45
C THR A 284 27.82 4.34 27.43
N ALA A 285 27.49 5.61 27.19
CA ALA A 285 26.50 5.99 26.19
C ALA A 285 26.91 5.54 24.79
N LYS A 286 28.17 5.81 24.41
CA LYS A 286 28.71 5.40 23.10
C LYS A 286 28.61 3.89 22.86
N LYS A 287 28.95 3.07 23.85
CA LYS A 287 28.87 1.61 23.75
C LYS A 287 27.43 1.09 23.87
N GLY A 288 26.59 1.79 24.60
CA GLY A 288 25.15 1.57 24.67
C GLY A 288 24.35 2.16 23.51
N GLY A 289 25.00 2.67 22.45
CA GLY A 289 24.34 3.19 21.25
C GLY A 289 23.68 4.56 21.38
N GLY A 290 23.81 5.25 22.51
CA GLY A 290 23.17 6.53 22.79
C GLY A 290 24.13 7.72 22.88
N LEU A 291 23.55 8.88 23.21
CA LEU A 291 24.27 10.15 23.34
C LEU A 291 24.63 10.47 24.80
N TYR A 292 25.72 11.22 24.97
CA TYR A 292 26.17 11.75 26.25
C TYR A 292 26.02 13.26 26.30
N PHE A 293 25.47 13.76 27.41
CA PHE A 293 25.34 15.19 27.67
C PHE A 293 25.90 15.56 29.05
N GLU A 294 26.40 16.78 29.13
CA GLU A 294 26.81 17.43 30.38
C GLU A 294 25.85 18.57 30.66
N ALA A 295 25.50 18.75 31.93
CA ALA A 295 24.68 19.87 32.37
C ALA A 295 25.13 20.35 33.74
N ASP A 296 25.22 21.66 33.92
CA ASP A 296 25.60 22.31 35.18
C ASP A 296 24.46 23.15 35.79
N ASN A 297 23.31 23.20 35.15
CA ASN A 297 22.12 23.91 35.66
C ASN A 297 20.83 23.37 35.02
N GLU A 298 19.69 23.79 35.55
CA GLU A 298 18.36 23.37 35.09
C GLU A 298 18.10 23.63 33.59
N ALA A 299 18.62 24.73 33.04
CA ALA A 299 18.39 25.09 31.64
C ALA A 299 19.17 24.16 30.69
N GLU A 300 20.44 23.90 30.99
CA GLU A 300 21.26 22.92 30.27
C GLU A 300 20.71 21.51 30.42
N LEU A 301 20.19 21.17 31.60
CA LEU A 301 19.58 19.86 31.83
C LEU A 301 18.30 19.68 31.01
N LYS A 302 17.45 20.72 30.92
CA LYS A 302 16.29 20.74 30.02
C LYS A 302 16.69 20.63 28.56
N ALA A 303 17.77 21.31 28.15
CA ALA A 303 18.28 21.22 26.78
C ALA A 303 18.83 19.82 26.45
N ALA A 304 19.55 19.19 27.38
CA ALA A 304 20.04 17.81 27.24
C ALA A 304 18.89 16.82 27.09
N PHE A 305 17.88 16.91 27.97
CA PHE A 305 16.68 16.08 27.85
C PHE A 305 15.90 16.34 26.56
N ALA A 306 15.74 17.61 26.13
CA ALA A 306 15.08 17.92 24.87
C ALA A 306 15.82 17.31 23.67
N LYS A 307 17.15 17.36 23.65
CA LYS A 307 17.97 16.72 22.60
C LYS A 307 17.88 15.20 22.61
N ILE A 308 17.80 14.58 23.79
CA ILE A 308 17.50 13.15 23.91
C ILE A 308 16.09 12.86 23.39
N GLY A 309 15.10 13.70 23.69
CA GLY A 309 13.73 13.58 23.16
C GLY A 309 13.67 13.69 21.65
N GLU A 310 14.38 14.65 21.05
CA GLU A 310 14.51 14.79 19.59
C GLU A 310 15.16 13.56 18.96
N ASP A 311 16.23 13.02 19.56
CA ASP A 311 16.91 11.82 19.08
C ASP A 311 15.99 10.59 19.20
N ILE A 312 15.32 10.39 20.34
CA ILE A 312 14.32 9.32 20.52
C ILE A 312 13.20 9.45 19.49
N LEU A 313 12.65 10.65 19.31
CA LEU A 313 11.63 10.91 18.29
C LEU A 313 12.16 10.61 16.89
N ALA A 314 13.40 10.99 16.55
CA ALA A 314 14.01 10.62 15.27
C ALA A 314 14.15 9.10 15.09
N HIS A 315 14.27 8.33 16.18
CA HIS A 315 14.26 6.87 16.17
C HIS A 315 12.84 6.27 16.11
N THR A 316 11.78 7.06 16.32
CA THR A 316 10.39 6.58 16.55
C THR A 316 9.30 7.27 15.71
N SER A 317 9.55 8.42 15.09
CA SER A 317 8.56 9.22 14.38
C SER A 317 8.55 8.90 12.89
N GLY A 318 7.35 8.75 12.34
CA GLY A 318 7.09 8.59 10.92
C GLY A 318 7.75 9.69 10.08
N SER A 319 8.26 9.30 8.92
CA SER A 319 9.07 10.16 8.07
C SER A 319 8.21 11.27 7.45
N ALA A 320 8.72 12.50 7.38
CA ALA A 320 8.15 13.52 6.52
C ALA A 320 8.45 13.16 5.05
N SER A 321 7.42 13.09 4.21
CA SER A 321 7.57 12.67 2.80
C SER A 321 8.01 13.82 1.89
N ALA A 322 7.47 15.04 2.08
CA ALA A 322 7.85 16.21 1.28
C ALA A 322 7.33 17.57 1.79
N ALA A 323 8.04 18.66 1.44
CA ALA A 323 7.64 20.05 1.73
C ALA A 323 7.33 20.83 0.43
N THR A 324 6.14 21.43 0.34
CA THR A 324 5.70 22.27 -0.79
C THR A 324 5.47 23.72 -0.37
N PHE A 325 5.74 24.67 -1.27
CA PHE A 325 5.57 26.10 -1.01
C PHE A 325 4.49 26.71 -1.90
N SER A 326 3.85 27.77 -1.38
CA SER A 326 2.85 28.56 -2.12
C SER A 326 3.42 29.41 -3.26
N THR A 327 4.75 29.60 -3.30
CA THR A 327 5.45 30.45 -4.27
C THR A 327 6.77 29.81 -4.69
N SER A 328 7.23 30.12 -5.91
CA SER A 328 8.57 29.73 -6.40
C SER A 328 9.70 30.64 -5.88
N LEU A 329 9.36 31.73 -5.19
CA LEU A 329 10.31 32.61 -4.50
C LEU A 329 10.05 32.51 -2.99
N LEU A 330 11.00 31.96 -2.23
CA LEU A 330 10.91 31.90 -0.77
C LEU A 330 11.26 33.27 -0.20
N GLN A 331 10.32 33.84 0.52
CA GLN A 331 10.49 35.07 1.28
C GLN A 331 9.78 34.94 2.61
N SER A 332 10.07 35.86 3.53
CA SER A 332 9.31 35.95 4.78
C SER A 332 7.82 36.02 4.47
N GLY A 333 7.03 35.13 5.07
CA GLY A 333 5.60 35.06 4.84
C GLY A 333 5.13 34.08 3.76
N THR A 334 6.03 33.38 3.06
CA THR A 334 5.67 32.28 2.16
C THR A 334 5.01 31.14 2.94
N ASP A 335 3.84 30.68 2.49
CA ASP A 335 3.15 29.53 3.08
C ASP A 335 3.85 28.24 2.64
N LEU A 336 4.03 27.34 3.62
CA LEU A 336 4.65 26.02 3.51
C LEU A 336 3.59 24.95 3.81
N TYR A 337 3.59 23.85 3.07
CA TYR A 337 2.73 22.68 3.26
C TYR A 337 3.60 21.44 3.34
N LEU A 338 3.64 20.81 4.51
CA LEU A 338 4.44 19.62 4.78
C LEU A 338 3.53 18.39 4.79
N THR A 339 3.89 17.35 4.03
CA THR A 339 3.22 16.05 4.10
C THR A 339 3.96 15.12 5.05
N THR A 340 3.21 14.39 5.86
CA THR A 340 3.74 13.44 6.84
C THR A 340 2.99 12.12 6.75
N PHE A 341 3.62 11.05 7.21
CA PHE A 341 2.98 9.75 7.38
C PHE A 341 3.44 9.09 8.67
N ASN A 342 2.58 8.24 9.26
CA ASN A 342 2.85 7.37 10.38
C ASN A 342 2.46 5.94 9.98
N THR A 343 3.41 5.03 10.06
CA THR A 343 3.26 3.64 9.64
C THR A 343 2.81 2.69 10.75
N GLU A 344 2.74 3.16 11.99
CA GLU A 344 2.11 2.42 13.10
C GLU A 344 0.60 2.34 12.88
N HIS A 345 0.01 3.46 12.46
CA HIS A 345 -1.44 3.61 12.31
C HIS A 345 -1.89 3.83 10.87
N TRP A 346 -0.93 3.92 9.93
CA TRP A 346 -1.15 4.23 8.52
C TRP A 346 -1.96 5.52 8.34
N THR A 347 -1.56 6.53 9.10
CA THR A 347 -2.15 7.86 9.11
C THR A 347 -1.21 8.86 8.47
N GLY A 348 -1.75 9.96 7.95
CA GLY A 348 -0.96 11.03 7.35
C GLY A 348 -1.53 12.40 7.67
N ASP A 349 -0.74 13.43 7.38
CA ASP A 349 -1.17 14.81 7.56
C ASP A 349 -0.58 15.75 6.52
N VAL A 350 -1.31 16.82 6.23
CA VAL A 350 -0.82 18.02 5.56
C VAL A 350 -0.79 19.15 6.58
N ILE A 351 0.41 19.55 6.96
CA ILE A 351 0.64 20.62 7.94
C ILE A 351 0.96 21.90 7.19
N ALA A 352 0.16 22.94 7.38
CA ALA A 352 0.47 24.26 6.83
C ALA A 352 1.24 25.11 7.85
N GLY A 353 2.34 25.68 7.43
CA GLY A 353 3.14 26.65 8.18
C GLY A 353 3.45 27.89 7.35
N ARG A 354 4.27 28.78 7.89
CA ARG A 354 4.73 29.98 7.20
C ARG A 354 6.20 30.24 7.51
N LEU A 355 6.98 30.60 6.51
CA LEU A 355 8.40 30.90 6.70
C LEU A 355 8.60 32.23 7.45
N ASP A 356 9.49 32.22 8.44
CA ASP A 356 9.94 33.42 9.13
C ASP A 356 10.97 34.22 8.30
N ALA A 357 11.40 35.38 8.79
CA ALA A 357 12.38 36.24 8.13
C ALA A 357 13.78 35.62 7.98
N LYS A 358 14.05 34.50 8.67
CA LYS A 358 15.29 33.73 8.59
C LYS A 358 15.12 32.45 7.76
N GLY A 359 13.98 32.27 7.08
CA GLY A 359 13.70 31.08 6.27
C GLY A 359 13.36 29.83 7.07
N ARG A 360 13.07 29.95 8.38
CA ARG A 360 12.70 28.81 9.23
C ARG A 360 11.19 28.61 9.23
N PRO A 361 10.69 27.36 9.30
CA PRO A 361 9.26 27.11 9.47
C PRO A 361 8.75 27.71 10.79
N GLY A 362 7.74 28.58 10.72
CA GLY A 362 6.99 29.03 11.88
C GLY A 362 6.00 27.98 12.39
N PRO A 363 5.24 28.26 13.46
CA PRO A 363 4.26 27.32 14.02
C PRO A 363 3.20 26.93 12.98
N ALA A 364 2.68 25.71 13.12
CA ALA A 364 1.61 25.21 12.28
C ALA A 364 0.36 26.11 12.38
N ARG A 365 -0.19 26.51 11.23
CA ARG A 365 -1.44 27.27 11.08
C ARG A 365 -2.66 26.35 11.14
N TRP A 366 -2.55 25.18 10.51
CA TRP A 366 -3.58 24.14 10.51
C TRP A 366 -2.95 22.79 10.16
N SER A 367 -3.65 21.73 10.56
CA SER A 367 -3.39 20.32 10.22
C SER A 367 -4.62 19.80 9.48
N ALA A 368 -4.44 19.22 8.30
CA ALA A 368 -5.55 18.69 7.51
C ALA A 368 -6.21 17.48 8.19
N ALA A 369 -5.41 16.59 8.79
CA ALA A 369 -5.89 15.46 9.58
C ALA A 369 -6.78 15.95 10.74
N HIS A 370 -6.31 16.92 11.51
CA HIS A 370 -7.08 17.51 12.61
C HIS A 370 -8.37 18.20 12.14
N GLN A 371 -8.37 18.88 10.99
CA GLN A 371 -9.60 19.48 10.44
C GLN A 371 -10.59 18.41 9.98
N LEU A 372 -10.10 17.33 9.38
CA LEU A 372 -10.92 16.23 8.88
C LEU A 372 -11.53 15.44 10.04
N ASP A 373 -10.75 15.11 11.07
CA ASP A 373 -11.18 14.35 12.24
C ASP A 373 -12.20 15.12 13.11
N ASN A 374 -12.13 16.45 13.14
CA ASN A 374 -13.09 17.28 13.85
C ASN A 374 -14.34 17.65 13.04
N ALA A 375 -14.45 17.19 11.79
CA ALA A 375 -15.65 17.43 10.99
C ALA A 375 -16.85 16.70 11.60
N SER A 376 -17.84 17.45 12.07
CA SER A 376 -18.95 16.92 12.87
C SER A 376 -19.98 16.09 12.08
N ASP A 377 -20.02 16.21 10.75
CA ASP A 377 -20.99 15.51 9.89
C ASP A 377 -20.35 15.02 8.57
N PRO A 378 -20.05 13.71 8.45
CA PRO A 378 -19.56 13.07 7.23
C PRO A 378 -20.44 13.26 5.99
N GLU A 379 -21.74 13.54 6.16
CA GLU A 379 -22.66 13.75 5.04
C GLU A 379 -22.42 15.08 4.33
N THR A 380 -21.72 16.02 4.96
CA THR A 380 -21.38 17.33 4.39
C THR A 380 -20.13 17.32 3.49
N ARG A 381 -19.34 16.25 3.51
CA ARG A 381 -18.16 16.11 2.66
C ARG A 381 -18.56 15.96 1.20
N THR A 382 -17.86 16.67 0.31
CA THR A 382 -18.02 16.50 -1.14
C THR A 382 -17.09 15.41 -1.62
N MET A 383 -17.65 14.25 -1.93
CA MET A 383 -16.87 13.08 -2.35
C MET A 383 -17.36 12.57 -3.70
N LEU A 384 -16.44 12.37 -4.63
CA LEU A 384 -16.73 11.96 -6.00
C LEU A 384 -15.99 10.67 -6.36
N THR A 385 -16.52 9.92 -7.31
CA THR A 385 -15.88 8.75 -7.92
C THR A 385 -16.19 8.68 -9.41
N TRP A 386 -15.55 7.75 -10.12
CA TRP A 386 -15.81 7.48 -11.53
C TRP A 386 -16.59 6.18 -11.73
N ASN A 387 -17.63 6.24 -12.55
CA ASN A 387 -18.36 5.07 -13.00
C ASN A 387 -17.95 4.73 -14.45
N SER A 388 -17.27 3.60 -14.63
CA SER A 388 -16.86 3.06 -15.94
C SER A 388 -17.91 2.18 -16.62
N GLU A 389 -19.01 1.81 -15.94
CA GLU A 389 -20.06 0.97 -16.50
C GLU A 389 -20.98 1.77 -17.43
N ASP A 390 -21.11 1.34 -18.70
CA ASP A 390 -21.99 1.95 -19.70
C ASP A 390 -23.48 1.62 -19.48
N THR A 391 -23.78 0.49 -18.83
CA THR A 391 -25.14 0.04 -18.54
C THR A 391 -25.62 0.52 -17.17
N PRO A 392 -26.88 0.96 -17.02
CA PRO A 392 -27.44 1.26 -15.71
C PRO A 392 -27.35 0.03 -14.80
N PRO A 393 -27.03 0.19 -13.50
CA PRO A 393 -26.99 -0.92 -12.57
C PRO A 393 -28.33 -1.65 -12.54
N VAL A 394 -28.30 -2.97 -12.68
CA VAL A 394 -29.43 -3.82 -12.30
C VAL A 394 -29.54 -3.72 -10.77
N SER A 395 -30.73 -3.48 -10.22
CA SER A 395 -30.89 -3.30 -8.76
C SER A 395 -30.28 -4.49 -8.02
N THR A 396 -29.20 -4.24 -7.29
CA THR A 396 -28.34 -5.30 -6.77
C THR A 396 -29.01 -6.07 -5.63
N CYS A 397 -29.75 -5.41 -4.71
CA CYS A 397 -30.55 -6.07 -3.67
C CYS A 397 -31.73 -5.22 -3.16
N SER A 398 -32.98 -5.70 -3.32
CA SER A 398 -34.16 -5.07 -2.70
C SER A 398 -34.48 -5.74 -1.37
N GLY A 399 -34.21 -5.05 -0.25
CA GLY A 399 -34.78 -5.43 1.04
C GLY A 399 -36.28 -5.14 1.04
N SER A 400 -37.09 -6.15 1.37
CA SER A 400 -38.51 -6.06 1.77
C SER A 400 -39.41 -5.12 0.95
N SER A 401 -40.19 -5.66 0.01
CA SER A 401 -41.55 -5.24 -0.41
C SER A 401 -41.98 -3.75 -0.31
N LYS A 402 -41.09 -2.78 -0.51
CA LYS A 402 -41.42 -1.35 -0.73
C LYS A 402 -40.46 -0.74 -1.75
N ALA A 403 -41.04 -0.41 -2.91
CA ALA A 403 -40.54 0.43 -4.01
C ALA A 403 -39.02 0.40 -4.28
N SER A 404 -38.60 -0.24 -5.37
CA SER A 404 -37.26 -0.02 -5.92
C SER A 404 -37.12 1.46 -6.30
N THR A 405 -36.29 2.19 -5.55
CA THR A 405 -35.79 3.49 -6.01
C THR A 405 -34.85 3.20 -7.17
N ALA A 406 -35.22 3.65 -8.38
CA ALA A 406 -34.42 3.47 -9.58
C ALA A 406 -33.00 4.01 -9.37
N SER A 407 -31.99 3.24 -9.78
CA SER A 407 -30.58 3.66 -9.72
C SER A 407 -30.37 4.99 -10.45
N LYS A 408 -29.59 5.89 -9.83
CA LYS A 408 -29.19 7.19 -10.39
C LYS A 408 -27.79 7.14 -11.00
N ALA A 409 -27.13 5.99 -11.00
CA ALA A 409 -25.80 5.83 -11.55
C ALA A 409 -25.78 6.20 -13.04
N ARG A 410 -24.84 7.06 -13.41
CA ARG A 410 -24.57 7.47 -14.78
C ARG A 410 -23.09 7.27 -15.07
N PRO A 411 -22.69 6.97 -16.31
CA PRO A 411 -21.27 6.83 -16.63
C PRO A 411 -20.49 8.15 -16.52
N GLY A 412 -19.25 8.08 -16.03
CA GLY A 412 -18.37 9.21 -15.76
C GLY A 412 -18.34 9.62 -14.28
N GLY A 413 -18.03 10.89 -14.01
CA GLY A 413 -18.00 11.42 -12.65
C GLY A 413 -19.37 11.38 -11.95
N VAL A 414 -19.42 10.74 -10.78
CA VAL A 414 -20.63 10.61 -9.96
C VAL A 414 -20.36 10.93 -8.48
N PRO A 415 -21.37 11.37 -7.72
CA PRO A 415 -21.27 11.45 -6.26
C PRO A 415 -20.94 10.08 -5.65
N PHE A 416 -20.09 10.06 -4.62
CA PHE A 416 -19.83 8.86 -3.82
C PHE A 416 -20.97 8.64 -2.82
N ARG A 417 -22.12 8.19 -3.37
CA ARG A 417 -23.40 7.99 -2.71
C ARG A 417 -24.03 6.71 -3.23
N TRP A 418 -24.61 5.89 -2.35
CA TRP A 418 -25.10 4.55 -2.68
C TRP A 418 -25.91 4.46 -3.98
N ASP A 419 -26.88 5.35 -4.18
CA ASP A 419 -27.78 5.36 -5.34
C ASP A 419 -27.10 5.77 -6.66
N TYR A 420 -25.89 6.33 -6.60
CA TYR A 420 -25.11 6.80 -7.74
C TYR A 420 -23.97 5.85 -8.12
N LEU A 421 -23.66 4.87 -7.27
CA LEU A 421 -22.59 3.90 -7.48
C LEU A 421 -22.96 2.86 -8.56
N SER A 422 -21.94 2.41 -9.28
CA SER A 422 -22.03 1.32 -10.25
C SER A 422 -22.25 -0.03 -9.58
N THR A 423 -22.51 -1.08 -10.38
CA THR A 423 -22.69 -2.44 -9.87
C THR A 423 -21.42 -2.94 -9.17
N LEU A 424 -20.25 -2.79 -9.81
CA LEU A 424 -18.95 -3.16 -9.25
C LEU A 424 -18.66 -2.40 -7.95
N GLN A 425 -18.93 -1.10 -7.94
CA GLN A 425 -18.69 -0.26 -6.77
C GLN A 425 -19.56 -0.68 -5.58
N GLN A 426 -20.83 -0.99 -5.82
CA GLN A 426 -21.71 -1.53 -4.79
C GLN A 426 -21.22 -2.92 -4.31
N ARG A 427 -20.79 -3.79 -5.21
CA ARG A 427 -20.28 -5.13 -4.86
C ARG A 427 -19.00 -5.10 -4.04
N ASP A 428 -18.08 -4.21 -4.37
CA ASP A 428 -16.89 -3.92 -3.55
C ASP A 428 -17.33 -3.58 -2.13
N LEU A 429 -18.15 -2.53 -1.95
CA LEU A 429 -18.60 -2.10 -0.62
C LEU A 429 -19.43 -3.14 0.15
N LEU A 430 -20.05 -4.10 -0.53
CA LEU A 430 -20.71 -5.24 0.12
C LEU A 430 -19.70 -6.26 0.70
N GLY A 431 -18.42 -6.22 0.30
CA GLY A 431 -17.36 -7.10 0.78
C GLY A 431 -17.47 -8.51 0.24
N GLN A 432 -18.03 -8.66 -0.96
CA GLN A 432 -18.26 -9.95 -1.60
C GLN A 432 -16.99 -10.43 -2.28
N ALA A 433 -16.21 -11.26 -1.59
CA ALA A 433 -15.20 -12.06 -2.27
C ALA A 433 -15.84 -12.91 -3.36
N SER A 434 -15.17 -13.08 -4.50
CA SER A 434 -15.46 -14.21 -5.38
C SER A 434 -15.36 -15.48 -4.54
N ALA A 435 -16.44 -16.27 -4.45
CA ALA A 435 -16.57 -17.40 -3.54
C ALA A 435 -15.40 -18.39 -3.69
N SER A 436 -14.42 -18.31 -2.79
CA SER A 436 -13.41 -19.34 -2.58
C SER A 436 -13.09 -19.48 -1.09
N GLY A 437 -13.39 -20.65 -0.54
CA GLY A 437 -13.24 -21.02 0.86
C GLY A 437 -14.32 -22.03 1.28
N ASN A 438 -14.00 -22.88 2.27
CA ASN A 438 -14.85 -24.00 2.68
C ASN A 438 -16.29 -23.57 2.97
N LEU A 439 -17.27 -24.18 2.30
CA LEU A 439 -18.69 -24.01 2.64
C LEU A 439 -18.95 -24.14 4.15
N VAL A 440 -19.72 -23.20 4.68
CA VAL A 440 -20.04 -23.08 6.10
C VAL A 440 -21.30 -23.89 6.41
N TYR A 441 -21.23 -24.80 7.37
CA TYR A 441 -22.43 -25.48 7.90
C TYR A 441 -23.34 -24.45 8.59
N GLU A 442 -24.60 -24.36 8.17
CA GLU A 442 -25.57 -23.47 8.81
C GLU A 442 -26.48 -24.22 9.79
N ARG A 443 -27.12 -25.30 9.32
CA ARG A 443 -28.12 -26.03 10.10
C ARG A 443 -28.47 -27.37 9.47
N LYS A 444 -29.26 -28.14 10.22
CA LYS A 444 -29.88 -29.40 9.78
C LYS A 444 -31.32 -29.50 10.26
N TRP A 445 -32.15 -30.22 9.52
CA TRP A 445 -33.50 -30.59 9.94
C TRP A 445 -33.83 -32.00 9.46
N GLY A 446 -34.84 -32.61 10.08
CA GLY A 446 -35.20 -34.01 9.85
C GLY A 446 -34.72 -34.94 10.96
N ARG A 447 -35.45 -36.04 11.10
CA ARG A 447 -35.12 -37.20 11.93
C ARG A 447 -35.83 -38.44 11.37
N ALA A 448 -35.40 -39.63 11.76
CA ALA A 448 -36.04 -40.87 11.35
C ALA A 448 -37.54 -40.89 11.71
N GLY A 449 -38.40 -41.23 10.75
CA GLY A 449 -39.84 -41.39 10.97
C GLY A 449 -40.68 -41.09 9.72
N SER A 450 -42.00 -41.11 9.88
CA SER A 450 -42.98 -40.92 8.80
C SER A 450 -43.93 -39.73 9.00
N GLY A 451 -43.75 -38.96 10.08
CA GLY A 451 -44.50 -37.72 10.31
C GLY A 451 -43.95 -36.52 9.52
N SER A 452 -44.68 -35.41 9.50
CA SER A 452 -44.23 -34.17 8.85
C SER A 452 -42.88 -33.70 9.41
N GLY A 453 -41.94 -33.41 8.51
CA GLY A 453 -40.56 -33.04 8.85
C GLY A 453 -39.70 -34.21 9.36
N GLN A 454 -40.16 -35.46 9.26
CA GLN A 454 -39.39 -36.68 9.53
C GLN A 454 -39.14 -37.42 8.22
N PHE A 455 -38.02 -38.14 8.14
CA PHE A 455 -37.63 -38.83 6.90
C PHE A 455 -37.45 -40.34 7.13
N GLY A 456 -37.99 -41.14 6.22
CA GLY A 456 -37.71 -42.57 6.12
C GLY A 456 -36.34 -42.77 5.48
N LEU A 457 -36.16 -42.22 4.28
CA LEU A 457 -34.89 -42.14 3.58
C LEU A 457 -34.90 -40.92 2.63
N PRO A 458 -34.38 -39.75 3.04
CA PRO A 458 -34.33 -38.58 2.18
C PRO A 458 -33.31 -38.84 1.08
N PHE A 459 -33.81 -39.05 -0.14
CA PHE A 459 -33.05 -39.66 -1.22
C PHE A 459 -32.53 -38.61 -2.22
N ASP A 460 -33.29 -37.55 -2.45
CA ASP A 460 -32.90 -36.49 -3.36
C ASP A 460 -33.55 -35.16 -2.97
N VAL A 461 -32.98 -34.06 -3.45
CA VAL A 461 -33.40 -32.70 -3.08
C VAL A 461 -33.34 -31.77 -4.28
N ALA A 462 -34.31 -30.86 -4.38
CA ALA A 462 -34.35 -29.79 -5.37
C ALA A 462 -34.81 -28.48 -4.72
N THR A 463 -34.58 -27.35 -5.39
CA THR A 463 -34.99 -26.01 -4.92
C THR A 463 -35.75 -25.27 -5.99
N ASP A 464 -36.82 -24.56 -5.61
CA ASP A 464 -37.49 -23.63 -6.53
C ASP A 464 -36.78 -22.26 -6.58
N SER A 465 -37.27 -21.38 -7.46
CA SER A 465 -36.76 -20.01 -7.65
C SER A 465 -36.81 -19.13 -6.40
N LYS A 466 -37.53 -19.55 -5.35
CA LYS A 466 -37.65 -18.84 -4.06
C LYS A 466 -36.82 -19.50 -2.96
N GLY A 467 -36.10 -20.57 -3.27
CA GLY A 467 -35.27 -21.32 -2.32
C GLY A 467 -36.06 -22.24 -1.40
N ASN A 468 -37.32 -22.56 -1.70
CA ASN A 468 -38.00 -23.65 -1.00
C ASN A 468 -37.36 -24.97 -1.36
N VAL A 469 -37.21 -25.85 -0.37
CA VAL A 469 -36.49 -27.12 -0.49
C VAL A 469 -37.50 -28.26 -0.62
N TYR A 470 -37.42 -29.02 -1.70
CA TYR A 470 -38.25 -30.19 -1.95
C TYR A 470 -37.40 -31.44 -1.74
N VAL A 471 -37.86 -32.33 -0.86
CA VAL A 471 -37.15 -33.55 -0.48
C VAL A 471 -37.98 -34.75 -0.89
N VAL A 472 -37.37 -35.62 -1.68
CA VAL A 472 -37.93 -36.94 -1.99
C VAL A 472 -37.62 -37.88 -0.82
N ASP A 473 -38.66 -38.43 -0.22
CA ASP A 473 -38.55 -39.43 0.82
C ASP A 473 -38.92 -40.81 0.27
N TYR A 474 -37.88 -41.60 -0.02
CA TYR A 474 -37.99 -42.85 -0.75
C TYR A 474 -38.86 -43.89 -0.02
N ASP A 475 -38.54 -44.16 1.26
CA ASP A 475 -39.23 -45.18 2.06
C ASP A 475 -40.65 -44.76 2.48
N ASN A 476 -40.91 -43.45 2.58
CA ASN A 476 -42.25 -42.93 2.91
C ASN A 476 -43.10 -42.64 1.66
N HIS A 477 -42.58 -42.86 0.45
CA HIS A 477 -43.33 -42.70 -0.80
C HIS A 477 -43.90 -41.29 -1.02
N LEU A 478 -43.20 -40.24 -0.59
CA LEU A 478 -43.74 -38.87 -0.59
C LEU A 478 -42.67 -37.82 -0.94
N VAL A 479 -43.13 -36.61 -1.24
CA VAL A 479 -42.30 -35.41 -1.32
C VAL A 479 -42.70 -34.46 -0.19
N GLN A 480 -41.71 -33.94 0.53
CA GLN A 480 -41.91 -32.90 1.54
C GLN A 480 -41.29 -31.58 1.06
N LYS A 481 -42.02 -30.48 1.25
CA LYS A 481 -41.59 -29.12 0.95
C LYS A 481 -41.28 -28.38 2.25
N PHE A 482 -40.14 -27.72 2.28
CA PHE A 482 -39.68 -26.86 3.36
C PHE A 482 -39.39 -25.45 2.83
N ASP A 483 -39.40 -24.46 3.71
CA ASP A 483 -38.75 -23.20 3.39
C ASP A 483 -37.21 -23.37 3.38
N ARG A 484 -36.50 -22.32 2.98
CA ARG A 484 -35.03 -22.33 2.90
C ARG A 484 -34.34 -22.64 4.22
N ASP A 485 -35.00 -22.39 5.34
CA ASP A 485 -34.44 -22.51 6.67
C ASP A 485 -34.84 -23.80 7.39
N GLY A 486 -35.55 -24.68 6.68
CA GLY A 486 -35.91 -26.03 7.11
C GLY A 486 -37.27 -26.13 7.80
N SER A 487 -38.09 -25.09 7.77
CA SER A 487 -39.45 -25.15 8.30
C SER A 487 -40.35 -25.92 7.34
N PHE A 488 -41.06 -26.92 7.86
CA PHE A 488 -42.00 -27.71 7.06
C PHE A 488 -43.15 -26.84 6.54
N LEU A 489 -43.44 -26.91 5.24
CA LEU A 489 -44.52 -26.18 4.59
C LEU A 489 -45.68 -27.10 4.21
N THR A 490 -45.39 -28.16 3.45
CA THR A 490 -46.41 -29.11 2.98
C THR A 490 -45.77 -30.44 2.55
N GLN A 491 -46.59 -31.45 2.28
CA GLN A 491 -46.18 -32.72 1.69
C GLN A 491 -47.30 -33.31 0.83
N TRP A 492 -46.93 -34.13 -0.14
CA TRP A 492 -47.87 -34.89 -0.98
C TRP A 492 -47.27 -36.24 -1.39
N GLY A 493 -48.12 -37.14 -1.88
CA GLY A 493 -47.78 -38.55 -2.06
C GLY A 493 -48.27 -39.40 -0.89
N GLY A 494 -47.44 -40.34 -0.46
CA GLY A 494 -47.74 -41.34 0.56
C GLY A 494 -48.46 -42.56 -0.02
N LEU A 495 -48.39 -43.71 0.66
CA LEU A 495 -48.94 -44.99 0.21
C LEU A 495 -50.46 -44.93 -0.08
N GLY A 496 -50.90 -45.36 -1.27
CA GLY A 496 -52.31 -45.36 -1.64
C GLY A 496 -52.57 -45.61 -3.13
N SER A 497 -53.84 -45.51 -3.56
CA SER A 497 -54.25 -45.71 -4.96
C SER A 497 -54.71 -44.41 -5.67
N GLY A 498 -54.61 -43.26 -4.99
CA GLY A 498 -54.98 -41.96 -5.55
C GLY A 498 -53.97 -41.47 -6.60
N SER A 499 -54.39 -40.56 -7.49
CA SER A 499 -53.55 -40.05 -8.58
C SER A 499 -52.26 -39.37 -8.10
N GLN A 500 -52.27 -38.78 -6.90
CA GLN A 500 -51.11 -38.12 -6.28
C GLN A 500 -50.13 -39.08 -5.58
N HIS A 501 -50.44 -40.38 -5.46
CA HIS A 501 -49.55 -41.38 -4.85
C HIS A 501 -48.19 -41.47 -5.58
N LEU A 502 -47.09 -41.72 -4.85
CA LEU A 502 -45.77 -41.95 -5.43
C LEU A 502 -45.28 -43.37 -5.14
N ASP A 503 -44.66 -44.02 -6.11
CA ASP A 503 -44.10 -45.36 -5.95
C ASP A 503 -42.55 -45.35 -5.99
N HIS A 504 -41.93 -45.45 -4.80
CA HIS A 504 -40.48 -45.37 -4.59
C HIS A 504 -39.85 -44.18 -5.35
N PRO A 505 -40.21 -42.92 -4.99
CA PRO A 505 -39.67 -41.75 -5.65
C PRO A 505 -38.15 -41.65 -5.38
N VAL A 506 -37.35 -41.32 -6.41
CA VAL A 506 -35.87 -41.36 -6.34
C VAL A 506 -35.15 -40.10 -6.83
N GLY A 507 -35.73 -39.35 -7.76
CA GLY A 507 -35.10 -38.17 -8.37
C GLY A 507 -36.09 -37.02 -8.46
N ILE A 508 -35.61 -35.79 -8.32
CA ILE A 508 -36.46 -34.60 -8.31
C ILE A 508 -35.78 -33.43 -9.00
N ALA A 509 -36.56 -32.70 -9.82
CA ALA A 509 -36.11 -31.44 -10.40
C ALA A 509 -37.25 -30.43 -10.50
N THR A 510 -36.87 -29.16 -10.62
CA THR A 510 -37.77 -28.03 -10.82
C THR A 510 -37.56 -27.43 -12.20
N ASP A 511 -38.64 -27.02 -12.88
CA ASP A 511 -38.53 -26.19 -14.10
C ASP A 511 -38.51 -24.69 -13.77
N LYS A 512 -38.31 -23.86 -14.81
CA LYS A 512 -38.30 -22.39 -14.70
C LYS A 512 -39.59 -21.77 -14.17
N ASP A 513 -40.69 -22.52 -14.18
CA ASP A 513 -42.01 -22.10 -13.69
C ASP A 513 -42.30 -22.71 -12.30
N ASP A 514 -41.25 -23.21 -11.63
CA ASP A 514 -41.26 -23.88 -10.32
C ASP A 514 -42.10 -25.17 -10.26
N ASN A 515 -42.43 -25.79 -11.39
CA ASN A 515 -43.10 -27.09 -11.37
C ASN A 515 -42.12 -28.21 -11.00
N ILE A 516 -42.61 -29.20 -10.27
CA ILE A 516 -41.80 -30.27 -9.68
C ILE A 516 -41.97 -31.55 -10.48
N TYR A 517 -40.87 -32.10 -10.99
CA TYR A 517 -40.81 -33.39 -11.65
C TYR A 517 -40.25 -34.43 -10.69
N VAL A 518 -41.01 -35.49 -10.43
CA VAL A 518 -40.61 -36.58 -9.53
C VAL A 518 -40.50 -37.87 -10.31
N VAL A 519 -39.30 -38.45 -10.31
CA VAL A 519 -39.02 -39.77 -10.89
C VAL A 519 -39.45 -40.85 -9.90
N GLN A 520 -40.29 -41.76 -10.36
CA GLN A 520 -40.75 -42.92 -9.59
C GLN A 520 -40.06 -44.17 -10.11
N HIS A 521 -39.24 -44.76 -9.25
CA HIS A 521 -38.47 -45.95 -9.58
C HIS A 521 -39.36 -47.18 -9.65
N GLY A 522 -40.34 -47.32 -8.76
CA GLY A 522 -41.23 -48.49 -8.70
C GLY A 522 -42.18 -48.57 -9.89
N SER A 523 -42.75 -47.42 -10.30
CA SER A 523 -43.69 -47.35 -11.42
C SER A 523 -43.07 -46.99 -12.77
N HIS A 524 -41.74 -46.80 -12.83
CA HIS A 524 -41.01 -46.45 -14.05
C HIS A 524 -41.56 -45.21 -14.78
N SER A 525 -41.94 -44.19 -14.03
CA SER A 525 -42.65 -43.02 -14.56
C SER A 525 -42.22 -41.72 -13.90
N ILE A 526 -42.52 -40.60 -14.55
CA ILE A 526 -42.29 -39.26 -14.02
C ILE A 526 -43.64 -38.59 -13.81
N LYS A 527 -43.83 -37.97 -12.64
CA LYS A 527 -44.99 -37.14 -12.33
C LYS A 527 -44.57 -35.68 -12.20
N LYS A 528 -45.33 -34.80 -12.86
CA LYS A 528 -45.20 -33.34 -12.78
C LYS A 528 -46.24 -32.81 -11.80
N PHE A 529 -45.81 -32.00 -10.84
CA PHE A 529 -46.65 -31.34 -9.84
C PHE A 529 -46.49 -29.82 -9.90
N SER A 530 -47.51 -29.09 -9.46
CA SER A 530 -47.42 -27.66 -9.18
C SER A 530 -46.61 -27.40 -7.88
N PRO A 531 -46.16 -26.16 -7.62
CA PRO A 531 -45.56 -25.78 -6.34
C PRO A 531 -46.42 -26.03 -5.09
N THR A 532 -47.72 -26.24 -5.27
CA THR A 532 -48.71 -26.54 -4.22
C THR A 532 -48.95 -28.04 -4.02
N GLY A 533 -48.37 -28.91 -4.87
CA GLY A 533 -48.50 -30.37 -4.79
C GLY A 533 -49.64 -30.95 -5.65
N ASP A 534 -50.25 -30.16 -6.53
CA ASP A 534 -51.29 -30.64 -7.44
C ASP A 534 -50.67 -31.39 -8.61
N LEU A 535 -51.18 -32.58 -8.93
CA LEU A 535 -50.69 -33.35 -10.08
C LEU A 535 -51.10 -32.68 -11.40
N LEU A 536 -50.10 -32.33 -12.21
CA LEU A 536 -50.27 -31.69 -13.50
C LEU A 536 -50.18 -32.69 -14.66
N ALA A 537 -49.25 -33.64 -14.60
CA ALA A 537 -49.06 -34.66 -15.63
C ALA A 537 -48.37 -35.90 -15.09
N SER A 538 -48.51 -37.02 -15.80
CA SER A 538 -47.78 -38.26 -15.56
C SER A 538 -47.45 -38.91 -16.89
N PHE A 539 -46.21 -39.33 -17.10
CA PHE A 539 -45.75 -39.95 -18.34
C PHE A 539 -44.64 -40.98 -18.07
N GLY A 540 -44.37 -41.84 -19.06
CA GLY A 540 -43.49 -43.00 -18.93
C GLY A 540 -44.23 -44.33 -18.86
N GLY A 541 -43.66 -45.27 -18.11
CA GLY A 541 -44.14 -46.64 -17.98
C GLY A 541 -43.04 -47.64 -18.30
N TYR A 542 -43.15 -48.85 -17.73
CA TYR A 542 -42.14 -49.89 -17.88
C TYR A 542 -41.99 -50.35 -19.34
N GLY A 543 -40.78 -50.25 -19.88
CA GLY A 543 -40.43 -50.84 -21.16
C GLY A 543 -39.27 -50.12 -21.85
N LEU A 544 -39.00 -50.49 -23.11
CA LEU A 544 -37.87 -49.99 -23.89
C LEU A 544 -38.29 -49.09 -25.05
N GLU A 545 -39.59 -48.93 -25.29
CA GLU A 545 -40.13 -48.08 -26.36
C GLU A 545 -39.79 -46.60 -26.16
N PRO A 546 -39.85 -45.75 -27.21
CA PRO A 546 -39.48 -44.34 -27.12
C PRO A 546 -40.10 -43.57 -25.94
N ASN A 547 -41.41 -43.70 -25.69
CA ASN A 547 -42.07 -42.99 -24.59
C ASN A 547 -42.07 -43.76 -23.23
N GLN A 548 -41.40 -44.91 -23.15
CA GLN A 548 -41.29 -45.74 -21.94
C GLN A 548 -39.92 -45.57 -21.27
N MET A 549 -39.82 -46.00 -20.00
CA MET A 549 -38.60 -45.92 -19.20
C MET A 549 -38.27 -47.25 -18.50
N TYR A 550 -36.98 -47.54 -18.39
CA TYR A 550 -36.46 -48.75 -17.75
C TYR A 550 -35.48 -48.38 -16.65
N TYR A 551 -35.94 -48.49 -15.40
CA TYR A 551 -35.25 -48.06 -14.18
C TYR A 551 -34.78 -46.60 -14.26
N PRO A 552 -35.71 -45.64 -14.40
CA PRO A 552 -35.36 -44.23 -14.34
C PRO A 552 -34.90 -43.89 -12.91
N PHE A 553 -33.83 -43.10 -12.79
CA PHE A 553 -33.17 -42.87 -11.51
C PHE A 553 -33.10 -41.40 -11.10
N ASP A 554 -32.95 -40.50 -12.07
CA ASP A 554 -32.90 -39.06 -11.86
C ASP A 554 -33.37 -38.29 -13.09
N VAL A 555 -33.70 -37.00 -12.90
CA VAL A 555 -34.16 -36.10 -13.95
C VAL A 555 -33.52 -34.72 -13.79
N ALA A 556 -33.14 -34.08 -14.90
CA ALA A 556 -32.84 -32.64 -14.96
C ALA A 556 -33.70 -31.97 -16.03
N VAL A 557 -33.92 -30.66 -15.91
CA VAL A 557 -34.74 -29.88 -16.85
C VAL A 557 -33.89 -28.77 -17.46
N ASP A 558 -33.89 -28.65 -18.79
CA ASP A 558 -33.21 -27.54 -19.46
C ASP A 558 -34.08 -26.26 -19.52
N ALA A 559 -33.49 -25.14 -19.96
CA ALA A 559 -34.19 -23.86 -20.06
C ALA A 559 -35.38 -23.87 -21.04
N SER A 560 -35.43 -24.85 -21.96
CA SER A 560 -36.55 -25.05 -22.90
C SER A 560 -37.66 -25.93 -22.32
N GLY A 561 -37.46 -26.49 -21.12
CA GLY A 561 -38.39 -27.41 -20.46
C GLY A 561 -38.24 -28.87 -20.89
N ASN A 562 -37.16 -29.25 -21.58
CA ASN A 562 -36.91 -30.65 -21.90
C ASN A 562 -36.35 -31.38 -20.68
N LEU A 563 -36.75 -32.64 -20.52
CA LEU A 563 -36.46 -33.50 -19.39
C LEU A 563 -35.38 -34.51 -19.76
N TYR A 564 -34.28 -34.54 -19.02
CA TYR A 564 -33.14 -35.42 -19.23
C TYR A 564 -33.15 -36.46 -18.12
N VAL A 565 -33.47 -37.70 -18.47
CA VAL A 565 -33.74 -38.77 -17.52
C VAL A 565 -32.62 -39.80 -17.55
N VAL A 566 -32.06 -40.11 -16.39
CA VAL A 566 -31.05 -41.16 -16.25
C VAL A 566 -31.72 -42.53 -16.19
N GLU A 567 -31.36 -43.44 -17.09
CA GLU A 567 -31.73 -44.86 -16.99
C GLU A 567 -30.53 -45.68 -16.52
N ILE A 568 -30.57 -46.10 -15.25
CA ILE A 568 -29.42 -46.70 -14.57
C ILE A 568 -29.05 -48.08 -15.17
N GLN A 569 -30.05 -48.90 -15.51
CA GLN A 569 -29.84 -50.26 -16.04
C GLN A 569 -29.48 -50.28 -17.52
N ASN A 570 -30.03 -49.37 -18.31
CA ASN A 570 -29.66 -49.22 -19.72
C ASN A 570 -28.37 -48.40 -19.90
N HIS A 571 -27.85 -47.83 -18.82
CA HIS A 571 -26.64 -47.02 -18.80
C HIS A 571 -26.68 -45.84 -19.76
N ARG A 572 -27.83 -45.17 -19.87
CA ARG A 572 -28.07 -44.11 -20.87
C ARG A 572 -28.87 -42.95 -20.31
N ILE A 573 -28.87 -41.83 -21.03
CA ILE A 573 -29.72 -40.66 -20.78
C ILE A 573 -30.79 -40.61 -21.86
N LYS A 574 -32.04 -40.37 -21.45
CA LYS A 574 -33.20 -40.27 -22.33
C LYS A 574 -33.86 -38.91 -22.18
N VAL A 575 -34.14 -38.24 -23.29
CA VAL A 575 -34.66 -36.86 -23.29
C VAL A 575 -36.09 -36.81 -23.80
N PHE A 576 -36.93 -36.08 -23.08
CA PHE A 576 -38.34 -35.87 -23.37
C PHE A 576 -38.66 -34.37 -23.45
N ASP A 577 -39.71 -33.98 -24.17
CA ASP A 577 -40.27 -32.64 -24.07
C ASP A 577 -41.09 -32.46 -22.77
N ALA A 578 -41.53 -31.23 -22.48
CA ALA A 578 -42.36 -30.94 -21.31
C ALA A 578 -43.71 -31.67 -21.28
N ALA A 579 -44.16 -32.22 -22.42
CA ALA A 579 -45.38 -33.01 -22.56
C ALA A 579 -45.12 -34.54 -22.41
N GLY A 580 -43.87 -34.95 -22.16
CA GLY A 580 -43.48 -36.34 -21.99
C GLY A 580 -43.26 -37.10 -23.29
N ARG A 581 -43.11 -36.41 -24.43
CA ARG A 581 -42.78 -37.05 -25.72
C ARG A 581 -41.28 -37.23 -25.85
N TYR A 582 -40.87 -38.42 -26.28
CA TYR A 582 -39.48 -38.74 -26.54
C TYR A 582 -38.87 -37.85 -27.63
N LEU A 583 -37.65 -37.36 -27.36
CA LEU A 583 -36.86 -36.56 -28.29
C LEU A 583 -35.62 -37.32 -28.78
N ARG A 584 -34.79 -37.81 -27.85
CA ARG A 584 -33.50 -38.45 -28.15
C ARG A 584 -32.96 -39.25 -26.96
N GLU A 585 -31.92 -40.04 -27.19
CA GLU A 585 -31.16 -40.72 -26.15
C GLU A 585 -29.69 -40.88 -26.53
N TRP A 586 -28.80 -40.99 -25.54
CA TRP A 586 -27.39 -41.31 -25.76
C TRP A 586 -26.80 -42.07 -24.58
N GLY A 587 -25.64 -42.69 -24.81
CA GLY A 587 -24.92 -43.47 -23.82
C GLY A 587 -24.94 -44.97 -24.12
N GLY A 588 -24.85 -45.76 -23.05
CA GLY A 588 -24.79 -47.22 -23.04
C GLY A 588 -23.58 -47.72 -22.26
N LYS A 589 -23.60 -49.02 -21.91
CA LYS A 589 -22.56 -49.63 -21.06
C LYS A 589 -21.15 -49.42 -21.62
N GLY A 590 -20.21 -48.96 -20.81
CA GLY A 590 -18.79 -48.89 -21.15
C GLY A 590 -18.01 -47.85 -20.34
N SER A 591 -16.71 -47.76 -20.61
CA SER A 591 -15.76 -46.83 -19.95
C SER A 591 -15.12 -45.81 -20.90
N SER A 592 -15.40 -45.88 -22.21
CA SER A 592 -14.97 -44.84 -23.15
C SER A 592 -15.71 -43.52 -22.92
N ALA A 593 -15.23 -42.42 -23.50
CA ALA A 593 -15.94 -41.14 -23.51
C ALA A 593 -17.35 -41.30 -24.10
N GLY A 594 -18.35 -40.70 -23.44
CA GLY A 594 -19.75 -40.80 -23.84
C GLY A 594 -20.44 -42.15 -23.54
N ARG A 595 -19.75 -43.09 -22.90
CA ARG A 595 -20.32 -44.35 -22.40
C ARG A 595 -20.36 -44.34 -20.88
N PHE A 596 -21.34 -45.01 -20.29
CA PHE A 596 -21.55 -45.01 -18.85
C PHE A 596 -21.47 -46.42 -18.27
N TRP A 597 -21.13 -46.52 -17.00
CA TRP A 597 -21.32 -47.72 -16.22
C TRP A 597 -22.09 -47.35 -14.96
N THR A 598 -23.41 -47.54 -15.06
CA THR A 598 -24.40 -47.20 -14.01
C THR A 598 -24.43 -45.69 -13.73
N PRO A 599 -24.88 -44.85 -14.69
CA PRO A 599 -25.07 -43.44 -14.42
C PRO A 599 -26.14 -43.27 -13.34
N ASN A 600 -25.94 -42.33 -12.42
CA ASN A 600 -26.88 -42.09 -11.31
C ASN A 600 -27.62 -40.75 -11.44
N ARG A 601 -26.93 -39.63 -11.24
CA ARG A 601 -27.51 -38.29 -11.18
C ARG A 601 -27.11 -37.43 -12.36
N ILE A 602 -27.94 -36.43 -12.64
CA ILE A 602 -27.79 -35.53 -13.76
C ILE A 602 -28.07 -34.08 -13.33
N ALA A 603 -27.26 -33.14 -13.80
CA ALA A 603 -27.48 -31.71 -13.60
C ALA A 603 -27.23 -30.95 -14.91
N ILE A 604 -27.89 -29.80 -15.07
CA ILE A 604 -27.71 -28.92 -16.24
C ILE A 604 -27.38 -27.52 -15.73
N ASP A 605 -26.30 -26.91 -16.23
CA ASP A 605 -25.97 -25.52 -15.89
C ASP A 605 -26.72 -24.49 -16.77
N PHE A 606 -26.60 -23.21 -16.42
CA PHE A 606 -27.22 -22.12 -17.18
C PHE A 606 -26.67 -21.98 -18.61
N GLY A 607 -25.47 -22.49 -18.86
CA GLY A 607 -24.84 -22.53 -20.18
C GLY A 607 -25.33 -23.68 -21.07
N GLY A 608 -26.21 -24.56 -20.57
CA GLY A 608 -26.69 -25.73 -21.30
C GLY A 608 -25.73 -26.93 -21.28
N ASN A 609 -24.76 -26.97 -20.36
CA ASN A 609 -23.92 -28.14 -20.18
C ASN A 609 -24.60 -29.17 -19.27
N VAL A 610 -24.62 -30.43 -19.69
CA VAL A 610 -25.21 -31.56 -18.99
C VAL A 610 -24.11 -32.35 -18.27
N TYR A 611 -24.20 -32.48 -16.96
CA TYR A 611 -23.25 -33.19 -16.11
C TYR A 611 -23.86 -34.49 -15.59
N VAL A 612 -23.18 -35.62 -15.79
CA VAL A 612 -23.67 -36.93 -15.38
C VAL A 612 -22.65 -37.63 -14.49
N SER A 613 -23.09 -38.10 -13.32
CA SER A 613 -22.28 -38.91 -12.43
C SER A 613 -22.20 -40.35 -12.93
N ASP A 614 -21.01 -40.80 -13.32
CA ASP A 614 -20.75 -42.15 -13.82
C ASP A 614 -20.22 -43.03 -12.68
N TYR A 615 -21.17 -43.60 -11.91
CA TYR A 615 -20.95 -44.15 -10.57
C TYR A 615 -19.86 -45.24 -10.52
N VAL A 616 -19.90 -46.22 -11.43
CA VAL A 616 -18.95 -47.35 -11.42
C VAL A 616 -17.62 -46.96 -12.09
N ASN A 617 -17.63 -46.02 -13.04
CA ASN A 617 -16.38 -45.52 -13.64
C ASN A 617 -15.68 -44.45 -12.79
N HIS A 618 -16.27 -44.04 -11.66
CA HIS A 618 -15.69 -43.10 -10.70
C HIS A 618 -15.32 -41.72 -11.30
N ARG A 619 -16.19 -41.21 -12.18
CA ARG A 619 -15.96 -39.95 -12.91
C ARG A 619 -17.25 -39.15 -13.09
N ILE A 620 -17.10 -37.87 -13.42
CA ILE A 620 -18.16 -37.03 -13.98
C ILE A 620 -17.91 -36.89 -15.49
N GLN A 621 -18.98 -36.95 -16.28
CA GLN A 621 -18.93 -36.65 -17.70
C GLN A 621 -19.81 -35.43 -18.02
N LYS A 622 -19.28 -34.55 -18.87
CA LYS A 622 -19.91 -33.30 -19.33
C LYS A 622 -20.30 -33.43 -20.81
N PHE A 623 -21.51 -33.04 -21.13
CA PHE A 623 -22.10 -33.05 -22.47
C PHE A 623 -22.75 -31.70 -22.79
N ASP A 624 -23.07 -31.44 -24.05
CA ASP A 624 -24.04 -30.40 -24.41
C ASP A 624 -25.49 -30.92 -24.33
N THR A 625 -26.47 -30.05 -24.53
CA THR A 625 -27.89 -30.41 -24.55
C THR A 625 -28.22 -31.45 -25.63
N GLU A 626 -27.50 -31.46 -26.73
CA GLU A 626 -27.67 -32.39 -27.85
C GLU A 626 -27.16 -33.81 -27.52
N GLY A 627 -26.39 -33.97 -26.45
CA GLY A 627 -25.83 -35.24 -25.98
C GLY A 627 -24.42 -35.52 -26.50
N ASN A 628 -23.73 -34.53 -27.08
CA ASN A 628 -22.35 -34.65 -27.51
C ASN A 628 -21.41 -34.56 -26.30
N PHE A 629 -20.42 -35.44 -26.27
CA PHE A 629 -19.42 -35.45 -25.20
C PHE A 629 -18.48 -34.24 -25.30
N LEU A 630 -18.30 -33.52 -24.18
CA LEU A 630 -17.43 -32.34 -24.10
C LEU A 630 -16.18 -32.60 -23.27
N ALA A 631 -16.34 -33.16 -22.06
CA ALA A 631 -15.23 -33.37 -21.13
C ALA A 631 -15.54 -34.46 -20.10
N GLN A 632 -14.51 -34.93 -19.40
CA GLN A 632 -14.65 -35.81 -18.23
C GLN A 632 -13.52 -35.56 -17.23
N TRP A 633 -13.79 -35.81 -15.95
CA TRP A 633 -12.78 -35.79 -14.90
C TRP A 633 -13.16 -36.74 -13.77
N GLY A 634 -12.19 -37.09 -12.94
CA GLY A 634 -12.36 -38.07 -11.86
C GLY A 634 -11.71 -39.42 -12.15
N SER A 635 -11.25 -40.06 -11.08
CA SER A 635 -10.76 -41.43 -11.05
C SER A 635 -11.00 -42.04 -9.67
N TYR A 636 -10.89 -43.36 -9.52
CA TYR A 636 -11.06 -44.00 -8.23
C TYR A 636 -10.01 -43.55 -7.22
N GLY A 637 -10.42 -43.00 -6.08
CA GLY A 637 -9.51 -42.66 -5.00
C GLY A 637 -10.06 -41.64 -4.01
N THR A 638 -9.18 -41.14 -3.11
CA THR A 638 -9.51 -40.17 -2.06
C THR A 638 -8.76 -38.85 -2.17
N ALA A 639 -7.87 -38.71 -3.14
CA ALA A 639 -7.23 -37.43 -3.40
C ALA A 639 -8.25 -36.41 -3.92
N ASP A 640 -7.79 -35.16 -4.03
CA ASP A 640 -8.56 -34.07 -4.61
C ASP A 640 -8.85 -34.37 -6.09
N GLY A 641 -10.11 -34.23 -6.48
CA GLY A 641 -10.58 -34.59 -7.81
C GLY A 641 -10.70 -36.08 -8.10
N GLN A 642 -10.50 -36.96 -7.10
CA GLN A 642 -10.80 -38.39 -7.20
C GLN A 642 -12.10 -38.75 -6.47
N PHE A 643 -12.81 -39.78 -6.94
CA PHE A 643 -14.10 -40.19 -6.39
C PHE A 643 -14.13 -41.64 -5.94
N ARG A 644 -14.75 -41.91 -4.79
CA ARG A 644 -15.26 -43.24 -4.44
C ARG A 644 -16.76 -43.28 -4.68
N TYR A 645 -17.10 -43.57 -5.93
CA TYR A 645 -18.47 -43.68 -6.41
C TYR A 645 -19.22 -42.33 -6.32
N PRO A 646 -19.05 -41.44 -7.32
CA PRO A 646 -19.77 -40.18 -7.34
C PRO A 646 -21.27 -40.44 -7.45
N TYR A 647 -22.06 -39.69 -6.68
CA TYR A 647 -23.49 -39.89 -6.52
C TYR A 647 -24.29 -38.66 -6.94
N GLY A 648 -24.53 -37.70 -6.04
CA GLY A 648 -25.18 -36.43 -6.33
C GLY A 648 -24.33 -35.52 -7.22
N VAL A 649 -24.97 -34.80 -8.14
CA VAL A 649 -24.34 -33.73 -8.91
C VAL A 649 -25.29 -32.52 -8.96
N ALA A 650 -24.76 -31.32 -8.77
CA ALA A 650 -25.49 -30.07 -8.95
C ALA A 650 -24.56 -28.97 -9.45
N THR A 651 -25.14 -27.89 -9.97
CA THR A 651 -24.41 -26.74 -10.51
C THR A 651 -24.92 -25.44 -9.88
N ASP A 652 -24.03 -24.44 -9.75
CA ASP A 652 -24.42 -23.07 -9.34
C ASP A 652 -24.55 -22.13 -10.56
N GLY A 653 -25.04 -20.90 -10.33
CA GLY A 653 -25.16 -19.89 -11.38
C GLY A 653 -23.83 -19.37 -11.93
N SER A 654 -22.69 -19.72 -11.29
CA SER A 654 -21.34 -19.43 -11.77
C SER A 654 -20.76 -20.56 -12.64
N GLY A 655 -21.47 -21.67 -12.80
CA GLY A 655 -21.03 -22.84 -13.57
C GLY A 655 -20.12 -23.80 -12.80
N ASN A 656 -19.98 -23.66 -11.48
CA ASN A 656 -19.26 -24.63 -10.66
C ASN A 656 -20.09 -25.91 -10.52
N VAL A 657 -19.40 -27.03 -10.37
CA VAL A 657 -20.00 -28.38 -10.28
C VAL A 657 -19.72 -28.95 -8.90
N PHE A 658 -20.78 -29.35 -8.20
CA PHE A 658 -20.72 -29.94 -6.86
C PHE A 658 -21.08 -31.42 -6.93
N VAL A 659 -20.19 -32.27 -6.42
CA VAL A 659 -20.30 -33.72 -6.53
C VAL A 659 -20.32 -34.35 -5.15
N VAL A 660 -21.43 -34.99 -4.80
CA VAL A 660 -21.56 -35.78 -3.57
C VAL A 660 -20.97 -37.16 -3.80
N GLU A 661 -20.08 -37.60 -2.92
CA GLU A 661 -19.58 -38.96 -2.92
C GLU A 661 -20.39 -39.87 -2.03
N TYR A 662 -20.59 -41.11 -2.48
CA TYR A 662 -21.47 -42.09 -1.84
C TYR A 662 -21.20 -42.32 -0.36
N PHE A 663 -19.97 -42.12 0.13
CA PHE A 663 -19.63 -42.43 1.51
C PHE A 663 -19.75 -41.24 2.46
N ASN A 664 -19.09 -40.11 2.18
CA ASN A 664 -18.72 -39.20 3.28
C ASN A 664 -18.39 -37.74 2.96
N ARG A 665 -18.37 -37.30 1.71
CA ARG A 665 -17.91 -35.93 1.38
C ARG A 665 -18.55 -35.39 0.11
N VAL A 666 -18.44 -34.09 -0.09
CA VAL A 666 -18.80 -33.37 -1.30
C VAL A 666 -17.55 -32.65 -1.82
N GLN A 667 -17.37 -32.61 -3.15
CA GLN A 667 -16.28 -31.91 -3.82
C GLN A 667 -16.84 -30.87 -4.79
N GLN A 668 -16.19 -29.71 -4.86
CA GLN A 668 -16.49 -28.62 -5.79
C GLN A 668 -15.44 -28.56 -6.90
N PHE A 669 -15.90 -28.31 -8.13
CA PHE A 669 -15.09 -28.14 -9.32
C PHE A 669 -15.51 -26.89 -10.09
N ASP A 670 -14.59 -26.31 -10.86
CA ASP A 670 -14.96 -25.31 -11.86
C ASP A 670 -15.64 -25.97 -13.09
N ALA A 671 -16.13 -25.15 -14.01
CA ALA A 671 -16.79 -25.63 -15.24
C ALA A 671 -15.87 -26.46 -16.16
N ALA A 672 -14.55 -26.38 -15.99
CA ALA A 672 -13.55 -27.13 -16.72
C ALA A 672 -13.18 -28.47 -16.04
N GLY A 673 -13.67 -28.71 -14.81
CA GLY A 673 -13.41 -29.92 -14.04
C GLY A 673 -12.17 -29.84 -13.15
N ASN A 674 -11.60 -28.64 -12.95
CA ASN A 674 -10.51 -28.46 -11.98
C ASN A 674 -11.08 -28.46 -10.56
N PHE A 675 -10.42 -29.18 -9.66
CA PHE A 675 -10.80 -29.22 -8.24
C PHE A 675 -10.64 -27.83 -7.60
N ILE A 676 -11.66 -27.40 -6.86
CA ILE A 676 -11.65 -26.17 -6.07
C ILE A 676 -11.47 -26.51 -4.59
N GLU A 677 -12.42 -27.27 -4.03
CA GLU A 677 -12.42 -27.62 -2.61
C GLU A 677 -13.27 -28.86 -2.29
N LYS A 678 -13.22 -29.31 -1.03
CA LYS A 678 -14.02 -30.42 -0.52
C LYS A 678 -14.45 -30.18 0.92
N TRP A 679 -15.63 -30.69 1.28
CA TRP A 679 -16.11 -30.69 2.66
C TRP A 679 -16.89 -31.97 2.99
N GLY A 680 -17.06 -32.23 4.28
CA GLY A 680 -17.72 -33.44 4.78
C GLY A 680 -16.76 -34.53 5.26
N SER A 681 -17.20 -35.26 6.27
CA SER A 681 -16.53 -36.47 6.78
C SER A 681 -17.57 -37.51 7.25
N VAL A 682 -17.14 -38.76 7.49
CA VAL A 682 -18.08 -39.80 7.97
C VAL A 682 -18.55 -39.44 9.38
N GLY A 683 -19.87 -39.47 9.61
CA GLY A 683 -20.42 -39.36 10.96
C GLY A 683 -21.82 -38.78 11.02
N SER A 684 -22.22 -38.36 12.22
CA SER A 684 -23.53 -37.78 12.51
C SER A 684 -23.45 -36.38 13.14
N GLY A 685 -22.23 -35.85 13.34
CA GLY A 685 -22.00 -34.47 13.75
C GLY A 685 -22.36 -33.44 12.67
N ASP A 686 -22.21 -32.16 12.98
CA ASP A 686 -22.48 -31.06 12.05
C ASP A 686 -21.45 -31.07 10.92
N GLY A 687 -21.92 -30.94 9.68
CA GLY A 687 -21.07 -31.08 8.49
C GLY A 687 -20.54 -32.50 8.24
N GLN A 688 -20.93 -33.51 9.03
CA GLN A 688 -20.61 -34.92 8.78
C GLN A 688 -21.77 -35.62 8.07
N PHE A 689 -21.46 -36.58 7.20
CA PHE A 689 -22.42 -37.30 6.39
C PHE A 689 -22.34 -38.81 6.62
N ARG A 690 -23.47 -39.49 6.42
CA ARG A 690 -23.56 -40.95 6.33
C ARG A 690 -24.37 -41.32 5.09
N TYR A 691 -23.65 -41.81 4.08
CA TYR A 691 -24.21 -42.15 2.77
C TYR A 691 -25.08 -41.04 2.16
N PRO A 692 -24.53 -39.82 1.96
CA PRO A 692 -25.27 -38.72 1.37
C PRO A 692 -25.66 -39.05 -0.07
N ARG A 693 -26.83 -38.54 -0.50
CA ARG A 693 -27.41 -38.86 -1.82
C ARG A 693 -27.49 -37.62 -2.71
N GLY A 694 -28.60 -36.90 -2.68
CA GLY A 694 -28.83 -35.69 -3.47
C GLY A 694 -28.16 -34.45 -2.91
N ILE A 695 -27.90 -33.49 -3.79
CA ILE A 695 -27.50 -32.12 -3.48
C ILE A 695 -28.32 -31.16 -4.34
N ALA A 696 -28.77 -30.06 -3.74
CA ALA A 696 -29.39 -28.95 -4.45
C ALA A 696 -28.66 -27.66 -4.15
N VAL A 697 -28.56 -26.80 -5.15
CA VAL A 697 -28.01 -25.45 -5.02
C VAL A 697 -29.14 -24.45 -5.28
N PHE A 698 -29.41 -23.61 -4.30
CA PHE A 698 -30.18 -22.40 -4.51
C PHE A 698 -29.20 -21.23 -4.64
N ASP A 699 -29.11 -20.67 -5.84
CA ASP A 699 -28.40 -19.41 -6.06
C ASP A 699 -29.36 -18.25 -5.79
N GLY A 700 -29.26 -17.67 -4.59
CA GLY A 700 -30.00 -16.48 -4.20
C GLY A 700 -29.44 -15.18 -4.80
N GLY A 701 -28.53 -15.30 -5.77
CA GLY A 701 -27.84 -14.21 -6.42
C GLY A 701 -26.97 -13.41 -5.45
N VAL A 702 -26.69 -12.17 -5.86
CA VAL A 702 -25.81 -11.23 -5.16
C VAL A 702 -26.30 -10.91 -3.73
N CYS A 703 -27.55 -11.20 -3.35
CA CYS A 703 -28.10 -10.75 -2.05
C CYS A 703 -28.17 -11.82 -1.00
N GLU A 704 -28.53 -13.03 -1.43
CA GLU A 704 -28.83 -14.13 -0.53
C GLU A 704 -27.76 -15.22 -0.62
N GLY A 705 -26.84 -15.11 -1.59
CA GLY A 705 -25.75 -16.04 -1.82
C GLY A 705 -26.23 -17.45 -2.17
N SER A 706 -25.27 -18.35 -2.39
CA SER A 706 -25.56 -19.74 -2.69
C SER A 706 -25.82 -20.52 -1.40
N SER A 707 -27.00 -21.15 -1.32
CA SER A 707 -27.32 -22.15 -0.31
C SER A 707 -27.22 -23.55 -0.91
N PHE A 708 -26.60 -24.47 -0.19
CA PHE A 708 -26.38 -25.85 -0.60
C PHE A 708 -27.12 -26.78 0.35
N PHE A 709 -27.96 -27.65 -0.19
CA PHE A 709 -28.77 -28.60 0.59
C PHE A 709 -28.32 -30.01 0.26
N VAL A 710 -27.82 -30.74 1.26
CA VAL A 710 -27.35 -32.12 1.08
C VAL A 710 -28.30 -33.06 1.81
N ALA A 711 -28.81 -34.06 1.08
CA ALA A 711 -29.60 -35.15 1.64
C ALA A 711 -28.68 -36.17 2.33
N ASP A 712 -28.58 -36.06 3.65
CA ASP A 712 -27.78 -36.94 4.51
C ASP A 712 -28.60 -38.18 4.88
N ALA A 713 -28.78 -39.03 3.86
CA ALA A 713 -29.85 -40.01 3.79
C ALA A 713 -29.91 -40.95 5.01
N TYR A 714 -28.78 -41.52 5.43
CA TYR A 714 -28.76 -42.49 6.53
C TYR A 714 -28.58 -41.87 7.91
N ASN A 715 -28.54 -40.53 7.99
CA ASN A 715 -28.81 -39.80 9.22
C ASN A 715 -30.25 -39.23 9.24
N HIS A 716 -31.07 -39.54 8.22
CA HIS A 716 -32.48 -39.14 8.10
C HIS A 716 -32.69 -37.63 8.23
N ARG A 717 -31.84 -36.83 7.58
CA ARG A 717 -31.84 -35.36 7.69
C ARG A 717 -31.38 -34.68 6.40
N ILE A 718 -31.72 -33.41 6.27
CA ILE A 718 -31.12 -32.48 5.31
C ILE A 718 -30.15 -31.57 6.05
N GLN A 719 -29.00 -31.28 5.45
CA GLN A 719 -28.05 -30.29 5.95
C GLN A 719 -27.94 -29.12 4.97
N LYS A 720 -27.99 -27.90 5.50
CA LYS A 720 -27.80 -26.65 4.75
C LYS A 720 -26.40 -26.12 5.00
N PHE A 721 -25.73 -25.78 3.91
CA PHE A 721 -24.45 -25.08 3.88
C PHE A 721 -24.59 -23.80 3.08
N SER A 722 -23.67 -22.87 3.27
CA SER A 722 -23.62 -21.63 2.53
C SER A 722 -22.18 -21.27 2.19
N SER A 723 -21.96 -20.53 1.10
CA SER A 723 -20.61 -20.08 0.75
C SER A 723 -20.05 -19.17 1.85
N PRO A 724 -18.74 -19.19 2.15
CA PRO A 724 -18.16 -18.24 3.09
C PRO A 724 -18.54 -16.80 2.73
N GLY A 725 -19.04 -16.05 3.71
CA GLY A 725 -19.50 -14.67 3.51
C GLY A 725 -20.93 -14.50 2.96
N SER A 726 -21.66 -15.58 2.67
CA SER A 726 -23.06 -15.52 2.20
C SER A 726 -24.11 -15.36 3.31
N SER A 727 -23.70 -15.19 4.57
CA SER A 727 -24.61 -14.86 5.67
C SER A 727 -25.26 -13.49 5.42
N HIS A 728 -26.46 -13.48 4.82
CA HIS A 728 -27.33 -12.32 4.60
C HIS A 728 -26.59 -10.97 4.49
N ILE A 729 -25.95 -10.70 3.35
CA ILE A 729 -25.32 -9.40 3.11
C ILE A 729 -26.42 -8.36 2.86
N SER A 730 -26.90 -7.74 3.94
CA SER A 730 -27.82 -6.61 3.86
C SER A 730 -27.14 -5.41 3.20
N THR A 731 -27.85 -4.67 2.34
CA THR A 731 -27.38 -3.37 1.82
C THR A 731 -26.99 -2.39 2.94
N ALA A 732 -27.43 -2.64 4.18
CA ALA A 732 -27.01 -1.93 5.37
C ALA A 732 -25.48 -1.98 5.61
N ILE A 733 -24.80 -3.10 5.36
CA ILE A 733 -23.34 -3.16 5.57
C ILE A 733 -22.60 -2.34 4.50
N GLY A 734 -23.06 -2.41 3.24
CA GLY A 734 -22.49 -1.62 2.15
C GLY A 734 -22.67 -0.11 2.36
N LYS A 735 -23.85 0.30 2.83
CA LYS A 735 -24.11 1.70 3.24
C LYS A 735 -23.29 2.10 4.47
N ALA A 736 -23.10 1.20 5.43
CA ALA A 736 -22.25 1.45 6.59
C ALA A 736 -20.76 1.60 6.19
N ARG A 737 -20.24 0.78 5.26
CA ARG A 737 -18.88 0.94 4.73
C ARG A 737 -18.72 2.23 3.93
N LEU A 738 -19.73 2.60 3.14
CA LEU A 738 -19.78 3.90 2.49
C LEU A 738 -19.70 5.03 3.52
N GLY A 739 -20.51 4.97 4.58
CA GLY A 739 -20.47 5.92 5.69
C GLY A 739 -19.10 5.99 6.35
N TYR A 740 -18.47 4.84 6.61
CA TYR A 740 -17.12 4.75 7.15
C TYR A 740 -16.10 5.48 6.27
N LEU A 741 -16.08 5.23 4.95
CA LEU A 741 -15.18 5.90 4.00
C LEU A 741 -15.45 7.41 3.92
N ARG A 742 -16.72 7.82 4.12
CA ARG A 742 -17.10 9.22 4.25
C ARG A 742 -16.69 9.83 5.59
N GLY A 743 -16.28 9.05 6.58
CA GLY A 743 -15.76 9.52 7.87
C GLY A 743 -16.65 9.20 9.07
N GLU A 744 -17.73 8.44 8.90
CA GLU A 744 -18.51 7.96 10.04
C GLU A 744 -17.72 6.95 10.88
N ARG A 745 -17.65 7.20 12.19
CA ARG A 745 -16.94 6.32 13.13
C ARG A 745 -17.85 5.35 13.92
N ASN A 746 -19.17 5.43 13.75
CA ASN A 746 -20.16 4.67 14.55
C ASN A 746 -20.08 3.14 14.42
N ASN A 747 -19.47 2.64 13.34
CA ASN A 747 -19.32 1.20 13.07
C ASN A 747 -17.90 0.70 13.34
N GLU A 748 -17.02 1.53 13.91
CA GLU A 748 -15.67 1.15 14.32
C GLU A 748 -15.73 0.42 15.68
N LYS A 749 -15.14 -0.77 15.78
CA LYS A 749 -15.18 -1.67 16.97
C LYS A 749 -16.58 -2.07 17.50
N GLY A 750 -17.67 -1.43 17.05
CA GLY A 750 -19.06 -1.70 17.39
C GLY A 750 -19.96 -1.70 16.14
N GLY A 751 -21.23 -2.11 16.27
CA GLY A 751 -22.13 -2.25 15.11
C GLY A 751 -21.68 -3.38 14.18
N TRP A 752 -21.20 -3.04 12.98
CA TRP A 752 -20.66 -3.98 11.98
C TRP A 752 -19.19 -4.40 12.22
N GLY A 753 -18.52 -3.83 13.23
CA GLY A 753 -17.17 -4.24 13.64
C GLY A 753 -16.09 -3.88 12.63
N PHE A 754 -16.14 -2.70 12.02
CA PHE A 754 -15.09 -2.22 11.13
C PHE A 754 -13.83 -1.84 11.91
N ARG A 755 -12.71 -1.80 11.19
CA ARG A 755 -11.41 -1.29 11.65
C ARG A 755 -11.57 0.05 12.35
N GLU A 756 -10.94 0.20 13.52
CA GLU A 756 -10.83 1.52 14.15
C GLU A 756 -9.75 2.32 13.47
N ARG A 757 -10.03 3.60 13.21
CA ARG A 757 -9.05 4.52 12.65
C ARG A 757 -8.59 5.50 13.71
N GLU A 758 -7.30 5.74 13.74
CA GLU A 758 -6.75 6.85 14.52
C GLU A 758 -7.11 8.19 13.83
N SER A 759 -6.75 8.35 12.55
CA SER A 759 -7.09 9.50 11.70
C SER A 759 -7.97 9.08 10.51
N LEU A 760 -8.84 10.00 10.07
CA LEU A 760 -9.57 9.85 8.81
C LEU A 760 -8.68 10.00 7.57
N LEU A 761 -7.59 10.76 7.67
CA LEU A 761 -6.63 10.96 6.60
C LEU A 761 -5.56 9.87 6.63
N GLY A 762 -5.48 9.11 5.54
CA GLY A 762 -4.50 8.05 5.37
C GLY A 762 -3.07 8.58 5.21
N ASP A 763 -2.10 7.67 5.31
CA ASP A 763 -0.69 7.96 5.10
C ASP A 763 -0.40 8.55 3.70
N ILE A 764 0.57 9.47 3.65
CA ILE A 764 1.02 10.18 2.45
C ILE A 764 2.50 9.82 2.19
N ILE A 765 2.74 8.69 1.52
CA ILE A 765 4.08 8.10 1.40
C ILE A 765 4.83 8.59 0.14
N HIS A 766 4.33 8.29 -1.06
CA HIS A 766 4.98 8.71 -2.32
C HIS A 766 4.32 9.94 -2.97
N SER A 767 3.33 10.53 -2.29
CA SER A 767 2.67 11.76 -2.71
C SER A 767 3.22 12.97 -1.97
N SER A 768 3.00 14.14 -2.53
CA SER A 768 3.37 15.43 -1.95
C SER A 768 2.24 16.41 -2.18
N ALA A 769 2.07 17.34 -1.25
CA ALA A 769 1.11 18.43 -1.40
C ALA A 769 1.42 19.26 -2.65
N VAL A 770 0.41 19.63 -3.43
CA VAL A 770 0.54 20.51 -4.61
C VAL A 770 -0.36 21.72 -4.44
N PHE A 771 0.23 22.90 -4.43
CA PHE A 771 -0.49 24.17 -4.31
C PHE A 771 -1.11 24.59 -5.65
N ILE A 772 -2.38 24.96 -5.61
CA ILE A 772 -3.20 25.42 -6.73
C ILE A 772 -3.77 26.79 -6.34
N GLY A 773 -3.05 27.84 -6.71
CA GLY A 773 -3.43 29.23 -6.41
C GLY A 773 -4.10 29.94 -7.57
N LYS A 774 -4.02 31.27 -7.60
CA LYS A 774 -4.39 32.06 -8.79
C LYS A 774 -3.57 31.62 -10.02
N PRO A 775 -4.14 31.61 -11.24
CA PRO A 775 -3.37 31.32 -12.44
C PRO A 775 -2.21 32.30 -12.59
N SER A 776 -0.98 31.77 -12.59
CA SER A 776 0.25 32.56 -12.58
C SER A 776 1.25 32.15 -13.65
N LEU A 777 0.87 31.22 -14.54
CA LEU A 777 1.70 30.85 -15.69
C LEU A 777 1.81 32.05 -16.66
N LYS A 778 2.73 31.96 -17.61
CA LYS A 778 2.98 33.05 -18.59
C LYS A 778 2.88 32.51 -20.01
N TRP A 779 1.70 32.02 -20.39
CA TRP A 779 1.45 31.54 -21.75
C TRP A 779 1.42 32.70 -22.77
N PRO A 780 2.07 32.56 -23.93
CA PRO A 780 2.04 33.56 -25.00
C PRO A 780 0.63 33.84 -25.55
N THR A 781 0.49 34.92 -26.31
CA THR A 781 -0.73 35.26 -27.04
C THR A 781 -0.48 35.11 -28.54
N GLY A 782 -1.29 34.30 -29.24
CA GLY A 782 -1.12 34.01 -30.67
C GLY A 782 -0.13 32.87 -30.96
N GLY A 783 0.02 32.52 -32.24
CA GLY A 783 0.80 31.34 -32.66
C GLY A 783 0.06 30.04 -32.33
N ALA A 784 0.71 29.13 -31.59
CA ALA A 784 0.10 27.92 -31.06
C ALA A 784 -0.89 28.18 -29.90
N PHE A 785 -0.92 29.43 -29.38
CA PHE A 785 -1.75 29.82 -28.24
C PHE A 785 -2.95 30.69 -28.67
N PRO A 786 -4.07 30.62 -27.93
CA PRO A 786 -5.24 31.47 -28.16
C PRO A 786 -4.93 32.98 -28.09
N SER A 787 -5.76 33.78 -28.77
CA SER A 787 -5.64 35.24 -28.80
C SER A 787 -6.96 35.95 -28.50
N GLY A 788 -6.93 37.29 -28.42
CA GLY A 788 -8.14 38.10 -28.25
C GLY A 788 -8.89 37.82 -26.94
N THR A 789 -10.17 37.46 -27.03
CA THR A 789 -11.03 37.15 -25.87
C THR A 789 -10.72 35.80 -25.23
N GLN A 790 -9.99 34.92 -25.92
CA GLN A 790 -9.58 33.60 -25.42
C GLN A 790 -8.13 33.58 -24.93
N ALA A 791 -7.41 34.71 -24.94
CA ALA A 791 -6.03 34.79 -24.49
C ALA A 791 -5.90 34.41 -23.00
N TYR A 792 -4.81 33.71 -22.64
CA TYR A 792 -4.55 33.27 -21.26
C TYR A 792 -4.53 34.43 -20.25
N SER A 793 -4.04 35.60 -20.65
CA SER A 793 -4.02 36.80 -19.80
C SER A 793 -5.41 37.23 -19.32
N ARG A 794 -6.47 36.94 -20.09
CA ARG A 794 -7.84 37.14 -19.65
C ARG A 794 -8.26 36.09 -18.62
N PHE A 795 -8.01 34.81 -18.91
CA PHE A 795 -8.27 33.73 -17.97
C PHE A 795 -7.61 33.98 -16.61
N ALA A 796 -6.34 34.38 -16.59
CA ALA A 796 -5.60 34.67 -15.37
C ALA A 796 -6.14 35.90 -14.62
N ARG A 797 -6.57 36.95 -15.34
CA ARG A 797 -7.22 38.11 -14.74
C ARG A 797 -8.57 37.73 -14.12
N ASP A 798 -9.37 36.98 -14.85
CA ASP A 798 -10.74 36.65 -14.47
C ASP A 798 -10.79 35.67 -13.28
N HIS A 799 -9.73 34.88 -13.07
CA HIS A 799 -9.57 33.95 -11.94
C HIS A 799 -8.53 34.41 -10.90
N HIS A 800 -8.14 35.70 -10.89
CA HIS A 800 -7.13 36.21 -9.96
C HIS A 800 -7.57 36.09 -8.47
N GLY A 801 -8.88 36.09 -8.22
CA GLY A 801 -9.48 35.95 -6.88
C GLY A 801 -9.83 34.52 -6.47
N ARG A 802 -9.42 33.50 -7.23
CA ARG A 802 -9.74 32.10 -6.94
C ARG A 802 -9.20 31.66 -5.56
N GLN A 803 -10.02 30.94 -4.79
CA GLN A 803 -9.61 30.28 -3.55
C GLN A 803 -8.40 29.38 -3.80
N GLY A 804 -7.35 29.53 -2.99
CA GLY A 804 -6.19 28.65 -3.05
C GLY A 804 -6.52 27.26 -2.48
N VAL A 805 -6.06 26.22 -3.17
CA VAL A 805 -6.25 24.82 -2.81
C VAL A 805 -4.91 24.09 -2.70
N VAL A 806 -4.81 23.12 -1.80
CA VAL A 806 -3.70 22.15 -1.73
C VAL A 806 -4.24 20.77 -2.05
N ALA A 807 -3.68 20.11 -3.07
CA ALA A 807 -4.07 18.77 -3.46
C ALA A 807 -3.02 17.73 -3.04
N VAL A 808 -3.45 16.57 -2.53
CA VAL A 808 -2.55 15.48 -2.13
C VAL A 808 -3.23 14.12 -2.32
N GLY A 809 -2.48 13.10 -2.73
CA GLY A 809 -2.94 11.71 -2.73
C GLY A 809 -2.64 11.05 -1.39
N ALA A 810 -3.60 10.30 -0.85
CA ALA A 810 -3.45 9.57 0.40
C ALA A 810 -3.94 8.11 0.28
N ASN A 811 -3.39 7.25 1.13
CA ASN A 811 -3.63 5.80 1.09
C ASN A 811 -4.89 5.34 1.86
N ASP A 812 -5.70 6.29 2.33
CA ASP A 812 -7.11 6.09 2.66
C ASP A 812 -8.01 5.94 1.41
N GLY A 813 -7.42 6.00 0.21
CA GLY A 813 -8.12 5.72 -1.04
C GLY A 813 -8.27 6.91 -1.97
N MET A 814 -7.86 8.11 -1.55
CA MET A 814 -8.41 9.34 -2.08
C MET A 814 -7.34 10.35 -2.51
N LEU A 815 -7.69 11.16 -3.50
CA LEU A 815 -7.08 12.48 -3.67
C LEU A 815 -7.89 13.49 -2.86
N HIS A 816 -7.25 14.23 -1.97
CA HIS A 816 -7.85 15.29 -1.16
C HIS A 816 -7.45 16.67 -1.64
N LEU A 817 -8.40 17.60 -1.65
CA LEU A 817 -8.20 19.01 -1.95
C LEU A 817 -8.62 19.86 -0.74
N PHE A 818 -7.66 20.52 -0.09
CA PHE A 818 -7.86 21.33 1.10
C PHE A 818 -7.78 22.82 0.81
N ALA A 819 -8.59 23.64 1.48
CA ALA A 819 -8.51 25.09 1.41
C ALA A 819 -7.22 25.58 2.08
N THR A 820 -6.44 26.41 1.38
CA THR A 820 -5.12 26.88 1.84
C THR A 820 -5.15 27.75 3.11
N ASP A 821 -6.27 28.42 3.37
CA ASP A 821 -6.44 29.31 4.51
C ASP A 821 -6.76 28.57 5.82
N THR A 822 -7.60 27.54 5.74
CA THR A 822 -8.25 26.88 6.87
C THR A 822 -7.88 25.41 7.04
N GLY A 823 -7.36 24.75 6.01
CA GLY A 823 -7.15 23.31 5.98
C GLY A 823 -8.43 22.49 5.80
N LYS A 824 -9.58 23.14 5.58
CA LYS A 824 -10.86 22.47 5.37
C LYS A 824 -10.85 21.69 4.05
N GLU A 825 -11.27 20.44 4.08
CA GLU A 825 -11.46 19.64 2.86
C GLU A 825 -12.59 20.22 1.99
N LEU A 826 -12.29 20.49 0.73
CA LEU A 826 -13.23 21.01 -0.28
C LEU A 826 -13.72 19.92 -1.23
N LEU A 827 -12.89 18.92 -1.52
CA LEU A 827 -13.19 17.80 -2.40
C LEU A 827 -12.32 16.59 -2.03
N ALA A 828 -12.92 15.41 -2.02
CA ALA A 828 -12.19 14.14 -2.10
C ALA A 828 -12.62 13.35 -3.33
N TYR A 829 -11.66 12.72 -4.01
CA TYR A 829 -11.89 11.93 -5.22
C TYR A 829 -11.36 10.51 -5.06
N LEU A 830 -12.23 9.53 -5.28
CA LEU A 830 -11.93 8.09 -5.21
C LEU A 830 -11.84 7.54 -6.64
N PRO A 831 -10.68 7.07 -7.10
CA PRO A 831 -10.59 6.46 -8.42
C PRO A 831 -11.49 5.22 -8.58
N GLY A 832 -12.23 5.16 -9.68
CA GLY A 832 -13.24 4.13 -9.95
C GLY A 832 -12.67 2.75 -10.23
N ASN A 833 -11.48 2.66 -10.82
CA ASN A 833 -10.80 1.40 -11.11
C ASN A 833 -10.13 0.75 -9.87
N LEU A 834 -10.09 1.44 -8.72
CA LEU A 834 -9.58 0.86 -7.47
C LEU A 834 -10.65 0.05 -6.72
N PHE A 835 -11.92 0.13 -7.13
CA PHE A 835 -12.98 -0.73 -6.58
C PHE A 835 -12.74 -2.18 -7.02
N SER A 836 -12.78 -3.10 -6.07
CA SER A 836 -12.53 -4.53 -6.32
C SER A 836 -13.28 -5.40 -5.32
N THR A 837 -13.72 -6.56 -5.78
CA THR A 837 -14.36 -7.57 -4.94
C THR A 837 -13.35 -8.53 -4.30
N ALA A 838 -12.06 -8.43 -4.61
CA ALA A 838 -11.05 -9.30 -4.02
C ALA A 838 -10.84 -8.98 -2.53
N LYS A 839 -10.74 -10.01 -1.69
CA LYS A 839 -10.72 -9.91 -0.20
C LYS A 839 -9.74 -8.86 0.36
N SER A 840 -8.56 -8.71 -0.23
CA SER A 840 -7.51 -7.77 0.19
C SER A 840 -7.35 -6.57 -0.76
N GLN A 841 -8.41 -6.24 -1.50
CA GLN A 841 -8.45 -5.13 -2.45
C GLN A 841 -9.78 -4.37 -2.36
N GLY A 842 -9.93 -3.32 -3.17
CA GLY A 842 -11.14 -2.52 -3.12
C GLY A 842 -11.21 -1.62 -1.91
N TYR A 843 -12.21 -0.77 -1.85
CA TYR A 843 -12.40 0.14 -0.72
C TYR A 843 -13.03 -0.55 0.49
N HIS A 844 -13.66 -1.73 0.32
CA HIS A 844 -14.14 -2.50 1.48
C HIS A 844 -13.00 -2.95 2.40
N TYR A 845 -11.83 -3.24 1.84
CA TYR A 845 -10.69 -3.72 2.62
C TYR A 845 -10.18 -2.68 3.62
N LEU A 846 -10.36 -1.38 3.36
CA LEU A 846 -10.03 -0.30 4.32
C LEU A 846 -10.85 -0.37 5.63
N THR A 847 -11.97 -1.10 5.61
CA THR A 847 -12.86 -1.32 6.76
C THR A 847 -12.56 -2.63 7.50
N ASP A 848 -11.68 -3.48 6.95
CA ASP A 848 -11.37 -4.80 7.51
C ASP A 848 -10.58 -4.66 8.83
N PRO A 849 -11.03 -5.23 9.95
CA PRO A 849 -10.29 -5.23 11.21
C PRO A 849 -8.88 -5.81 11.11
N ASP A 850 -8.66 -6.75 10.20
CA ASP A 850 -7.38 -7.39 9.94
C ASP A 850 -6.62 -6.72 8.78
N TYR A 851 -6.96 -5.47 8.43
CA TYR A 851 -6.33 -4.71 7.37
C TYR A 851 -4.80 -4.69 7.51
N SER A 852 -4.15 -5.35 6.58
CA SER A 852 -2.73 -5.14 6.29
C SER A 852 -2.60 -4.05 5.24
N HIS A 853 -1.70 -3.11 5.49
CA HIS A 853 -1.57 -1.90 4.67
C HIS A 853 -1.35 -2.20 3.19
N ARG A 854 -1.99 -1.38 2.37
CA ARG A 854 -1.79 -1.33 0.94
C ARG A 854 -1.97 0.10 0.46
N TYR A 855 -1.29 0.40 -0.63
CA TYR A 855 -1.41 1.69 -1.29
C TYR A 855 -2.73 1.81 -2.07
N TYR A 856 -3.19 3.05 -2.25
CA TYR A 856 -4.33 3.39 -3.10
C TYR A 856 -4.01 4.57 -4.03
N VAL A 857 -4.13 5.81 -3.55
CA VAL A 857 -3.77 7.02 -4.31
C VAL A 857 -2.45 7.55 -3.76
N ASP A 858 -1.36 7.03 -4.31
CA ASP A 858 -0.05 7.12 -3.66
C ASP A 858 0.93 8.05 -4.39
N GLY A 859 0.58 8.59 -5.56
CA GLY A 859 1.50 9.44 -6.33
C GLY A 859 1.20 10.94 -6.21
N THR A 860 2.22 11.76 -6.47
CA THR A 860 2.10 13.24 -6.47
C THR A 860 1.32 13.72 -7.70
N PRO A 861 0.23 14.50 -7.56
CA PRO A 861 -0.52 15.00 -8.70
C PRO A 861 0.28 16.06 -9.51
N ALA A 862 -0.13 16.26 -10.76
CA ALA A 862 0.33 17.36 -11.60
C ALA A 862 -0.81 18.31 -11.91
N VAL A 863 -0.54 19.61 -11.98
CA VAL A 863 -1.55 20.62 -12.34
C VAL A 863 -0.97 21.59 -13.36
N SER A 864 -1.76 21.95 -14.36
CA SER A 864 -1.41 23.00 -15.31
C SER A 864 -2.67 23.67 -15.86
N ASP A 865 -2.51 24.90 -16.33
CA ASP A 865 -3.56 25.57 -17.09
C ASP A 865 -3.46 25.18 -18.55
N VAL A 866 -4.53 24.62 -19.10
CA VAL A 866 -4.58 24.04 -20.44
C VAL A 866 -5.78 24.58 -21.21
N PHE A 867 -5.68 24.59 -22.54
CA PHE A 867 -6.73 25.10 -23.42
C PHE A 867 -7.37 23.94 -24.18
N ILE A 868 -8.45 23.39 -23.64
CA ILE A 868 -9.10 22.15 -24.13
C ILE A 868 -10.63 22.31 -24.18
N PRO A 869 -11.32 21.54 -25.04
CA PRO A 869 -12.78 21.43 -24.98
C PRO A 869 -13.26 20.80 -23.67
N SER A 870 -14.58 20.69 -23.51
CA SER A 870 -15.17 19.85 -22.47
C SER A 870 -16.15 18.88 -23.09
N ARG A 871 -16.56 17.89 -22.30
CA ARG A 871 -17.65 16.98 -22.66
C ARG A 871 -18.95 17.68 -23.07
N PHE A 872 -19.19 18.92 -22.59
CA PHE A 872 -20.41 19.68 -22.84
C PHE A 872 -20.26 20.74 -23.94
N SER A 873 -19.04 21.00 -24.41
CA SER A 873 -18.77 22.00 -25.44
C SER A 873 -17.51 21.64 -26.21
N SER A 874 -17.66 21.54 -27.53
CA SER A 874 -16.54 21.33 -28.46
C SER A 874 -15.65 22.57 -28.61
N ALA A 875 -16.12 23.74 -28.16
CA ALA A 875 -15.29 24.95 -28.13
C ALA A 875 -14.27 24.87 -26.97
N PRO A 876 -12.96 24.96 -27.24
CA PRO A 876 -11.96 24.92 -26.20
C PRO A 876 -11.98 26.18 -25.33
N ASN A 877 -11.65 26.01 -24.05
CA ASN A 877 -11.48 27.11 -23.10
C ASN A 877 -10.32 26.80 -22.13
N TRP A 878 -9.78 27.83 -21.48
CA TRP A 878 -8.76 27.66 -20.45
C TRP A 878 -9.35 27.02 -19.20
N ARG A 879 -8.63 26.02 -18.68
CA ARG A 879 -8.98 25.25 -17.48
C ARG A 879 -7.71 24.94 -16.69
N SER A 880 -7.78 24.95 -15.37
CA SER A 880 -6.76 24.32 -14.54
C SER A 880 -7.10 22.84 -14.42
N VAL A 881 -6.31 21.96 -15.03
CA VAL A 881 -6.51 20.52 -14.99
C VAL A 881 -5.49 19.89 -14.06
N LEU A 882 -5.99 19.11 -13.10
CA LEU A 882 -5.19 18.27 -12.23
C LEU A 882 -5.18 16.84 -12.80
N VAL A 883 -4.02 16.23 -12.93
CA VAL A 883 -3.85 14.82 -13.25
C VAL A 883 -3.28 14.09 -12.03
N GLY A 884 -4.09 13.19 -11.46
CA GLY A 884 -3.69 12.33 -10.35
C GLY A 884 -3.17 10.98 -10.85
N ILE A 885 -2.32 10.35 -10.04
CA ILE A 885 -1.72 9.05 -10.30
C ILE A 885 -1.93 8.14 -9.08
N GLN A 886 -2.25 6.88 -9.34
CA GLN A 886 -2.47 5.88 -8.28
C GLN A 886 -1.16 5.38 -7.64
N GLY A 887 -0.02 5.59 -8.31
CA GLY A 887 1.28 5.20 -7.77
C GLY A 887 1.35 3.69 -7.56
N SER A 888 1.73 3.27 -6.35
CA SER A 888 1.80 1.85 -5.97
C SER A 888 0.43 1.21 -5.74
N GLY A 889 -0.64 2.00 -5.62
CA GLY A 889 -1.97 1.48 -5.26
C GLY A 889 -2.78 0.92 -6.42
N GLY A 890 -2.43 1.29 -7.64
CA GLY A 890 -3.08 0.82 -8.87
C GLY A 890 -2.40 1.30 -10.14
N ARG A 891 -2.82 0.74 -11.27
CA ARG A 891 -2.29 1.05 -12.60
C ARG A 891 -3.22 2.01 -13.33
N GLY A 892 -3.20 3.28 -12.94
CA GLY A 892 -4.12 4.27 -13.51
C GLY A 892 -3.81 5.72 -13.17
N LEU A 893 -4.36 6.58 -14.03
CA LEU A 893 -4.36 8.04 -13.92
C LEU A 893 -5.79 8.56 -14.03
N PHE A 894 -6.04 9.74 -13.52
CA PHE A 894 -7.33 10.41 -13.64
C PHE A 894 -7.15 11.92 -13.74
N ALA A 895 -8.08 12.61 -14.40
CA ALA A 895 -8.04 14.06 -14.58
C ALA A 895 -9.26 14.75 -13.99
N LEU A 896 -9.02 15.83 -13.25
CA LEU A 896 -10.04 16.68 -12.65
C LEU A 896 -9.92 18.12 -13.16
N ASP A 897 -11.05 18.76 -13.46
CA ASP A 897 -11.15 20.21 -13.65
C ASP A 897 -11.20 20.89 -12.29
N VAL A 898 -10.08 21.51 -11.91
CA VAL A 898 -9.90 22.23 -10.64
C VAL A 898 -9.90 23.75 -10.85
N THR A 899 -10.48 24.21 -11.96
CA THR A 899 -10.49 25.63 -12.33
C THR A 899 -11.18 26.50 -11.29
N ASP A 900 -12.25 26.02 -10.67
CA ASP A 900 -13.12 26.80 -9.78
C ASP A 900 -13.53 25.99 -8.54
N PRO A 901 -12.81 26.17 -7.41
CA PRO A 901 -13.10 25.48 -6.16
C PRO A 901 -14.51 25.73 -5.59
N GLU A 902 -15.17 26.84 -5.93
CA GLU A 902 -16.55 27.11 -5.48
C GLU A 902 -17.56 26.15 -6.13
N LYS A 903 -17.18 25.51 -7.24
CA LYS A 903 -17.99 24.51 -7.95
C LYS A 903 -17.77 23.09 -7.46
N PHE A 904 -16.87 22.84 -6.50
CA PHE A 904 -16.67 21.53 -5.88
C PHE A 904 -17.91 21.12 -5.09
N LYS A 905 -18.83 20.46 -5.79
CA LYS A 905 -20.14 20.00 -5.28
C LYS A 905 -20.48 18.69 -5.96
N GLU A 906 -21.14 17.79 -5.22
CA GLU A 906 -21.61 16.49 -5.75
C GLU A 906 -22.52 16.68 -6.99
N SER A 907 -23.32 17.75 -7.05
CA SER A 907 -24.15 18.07 -8.21
C SER A 907 -23.37 18.37 -9.50
N ASN A 908 -22.09 18.70 -9.39
CA ASN A 908 -21.21 19.05 -10.50
C ASN A 908 -20.22 17.92 -10.86
N ALA A 909 -20.42 16.71 -10.34
CA ALA A 909 -19.48 15.60 -10.48
C ALA A 909 -19.00 15.36 -11.92
N THR A 910 -19.91 15.41 -12.89
CA THR A 910 -19.64 15.19 -14.32
C THR A 910 -18.86 16.32 -15.01
N HIS A 911 -18.80 17.51 -14.39
CA HIS A 911 -17.99 18.64 -14.85
C HIS A 911 -16.61 18.66 -14.19
N ILE A 912 -16.49 18.09 -12.99
CA ILE A 912 -15.24 18.06 -12.22
C ILE A 912 -14.38 16.87 -12.67
N ALA A 913 -14.91 15.64 -12.66
CA ALA A 913 -14.15 14.47 -13.10
C ALA A 913 -14.21 14.36 -14.63
N LEU A 914 -13.06 14.57 -15.28
CA LEU A 914 -12.96 14.60 -16.74
C LEU A 914 -12.89 13.19 -17.31
N TRP A 915 -11.96 12.36 -16.80
CA TRP A 915 -11.74 10.99 -17.23
C TRP A 915 -10.83 10.21 -16.27
N GLU A 916 -10.85 8.88 -16.39
CA GLU A 916 -9.85 7.95 -15.85
C GLU A 916 -9.24 7.15 -17.01
N PHE A 917 -7.94 6.88 -16.94
CA PHE A 917 -7.20 6.02 -17.88
C PHE A 917 -6.43 4.98 -17.07
N SER A 918 -6.66 3.70 -17.33
CA SER A 918 -6.07 2.62 -16.52
C SER A 918 -5.60 1.43 -17.35
N SER A 919 -5.03 0.42 -16.69
CA SER A 919 -4.60 -0.81 -17.35
C SER A 919 -5.75 -1.61 -17.99
N SER A 920 -7.02 -1.29 -17.69
CA SER A 920 -8.16 -1.87 -18.42
C SER A 920 -8.33 -1.26 -19.81
N ASP A 921 -7.91 -0.01 -19.99
CA ASP A 921 -7.92 0.69 -21.29
C ASP A 921 -6.70 0.29 -22.11
N ASP A 922 -5.52 0.19 -21.47
CA ASP A 922 -4.31 -0.35 -22.10
C ASP A 922 -3.42 -1.13 -21.10
N PRO A 923 -3.21 -2.45 -21.29
CA PRO A 923 -2.45 -3.28 -20.36
C PRO A 923 -0.93 -3.00 -20.36
N HIS A 924 -0.43 -2.11 -21.22
CA HIS A 924 0.97 -1.65 -21.18
C HIS A 924 1.22 -0.60 -20.09
N LEU A 925 0.16 -0.05 -19.48
CA LEU A 925 0.25 0.80 -18.31
C LEU A 925 0.49 -0.05 -17.04
N GLY A 926 1.56 0.27 -16.32
CA GLY A 926 1.99 -0.33 -15.06
C GLY A 926 1.69 0.57 -13.85
N TYR A 927 2.40 0.30 -12.74
CA TYR A 927 2.41 1.19 -11.57
C TYR A 927 3.22 2.44 -11.90
N THR A 928 2.53 3.56 -12.05
CA THR A 928 3.14 4.84 -12.44
C THR A 928 3.41 5.68 -11.21
N LEU A 929 4.63 5.59 -10.70
CA LEU A 929 5.16 6.49 -9.66
C LEU A 929 5.67 7.82 -10.25
N ALA A 930 5.79 7.88 -11.57
CA ALA A 930 6.22 9.05 -12.31
C ALA A 930 5.19 10.18 -12.24
N ARG A 931 5.60 11.34 -11.69
CA ARG A 931 4.78 12.55 -11.75
C ARG A 931 4.55 12.96 -13.22
N PRO A 932 3.29 13.08 -13.69
CA PRO A 932 3.03 13.48 -15.06
C PRO A 932 3.57 14.88 -15.38
N THR A 933 4.08 15.06 -16.59
CA THR A 933 4.34 16.41 -17.12
C THR A 933 3.23 16.80 -18.07
N ILE A 934 2.55 17.92 -17.78
CA ILE A 934 1.49 18.47 -18.62
C ILE A 934 2.09 19.53 -19.54
N ALA A 935 2.01 19.32 -20.86
CA ALA A 935 2.58 20.22 -21.86
C ALA A 935 1.70 20.36 -23.10
N LEU A 936 1.89 21.47 -23.83
CA LEU A 936 1.39 21.64 -25.18
C LEU A 936 2.34 20.95 -26.16
N LEU A 937 1.80 20.20 -27.11
CA LEU A 937 2.57 19.47 -28.13
C LEU A 937 2.45 20.11 -29.51
N PRO A 938 3.36 19.84 -30.47
CA PRO A 938 3.38 20.52 -31.77
C PRO A 938 2.15 20.30 -32.66
N ASN A 939 1.35 19.27 -32.36
CA ASN A 939 0.05 19.04 -32.99
C ASN A 939 -1.06 19.98 -32.47
N GLY A 940 -0.75 20.88 -31.53
CA GLY A 940 -1.67 21.84 -30.94
C GLY A 940 -2.54 21.28 -29.81
N ARG A 941 -2.24 20.08 -29.31
CA ARG A 941 -3.00 19.43 -28.22
C ARG A 941 -2.21 19.40 -26.93
N TRP A 942 -2.92 19.53 -25.81
CA TRP A 942 -2.36 19.38 -24.47
C TRP A 942 -2.36 17.91 -24.06
N ALA A 943 -1.27 17.44 -23.45
CA ALA A 943 -1.15 16.06 -23.00
C ALA A 943 -0.50 15.95 -21.63
N ALA A 944 -0.86 14.89 -20.91
CA ALA A 944 -0.09 14.35 -19.81
C ALA A 944 0.91 13.32 -20.35
N ILE A 945 2.20 13.57 -20.12
CA ILE A 945 3.30 12.73 -20.58
C ILE A 945 3.86 11.98 -19.39
N VAL A 946 3.86 10.65 -19.47
CA VAL A 946 4.31 9.73 -18.41
C VAL A 946 5.06 8.55 -19.00
N GLY A 947 5.97 7.96 -18.22
CA GLY A 947 6.44 6.62 -18.51
C GLY A 947 5.35 5.59 -18.25
N ASN A 948 5.40 4.45 -18.91
CA ASN A 948 4.42 3.38 -18.71
C ASN A 948 4.43 2.79 -17.30
N GLY A 949 5.46 3.08 -16.48
CA GLY A 949 5.57 2.56 -15.13
C GLY A 949 5.97 1.08 -15.10
N TYR A 950 5.86 0.47 -13.93
CA TYR A 950 6.48 -0.83 -13.65
C TYR A 950 5.44 -1.95 -13.57
N GLU A 951 5.86 -3.21 -13.78
CA GLU A 951 5.00 -4.39 -13.64
C GLU A 951 3.66 -4.31 -14.41
N HIS A 952 3.70 -3.82 -15.66
CA HIS A 952 2.53 -3.81 -16.54
C HIS A 952 2.15 -5.23 -16.98
N THR A 953 0.88 -5.45 -17.33
CA THR A 953 0.32 -6.81 -17.54
C THR A 953 0.24 -7.26 -18.99
N ALA A 954 0.58 -6.40 -19.97
CA ALA A 954 0.47 -6.73 -21.39
C ALA A 954 1.17 -8.04 -21.77
N THR A 955 0.47 -8.84 -22.57
CA THR A 955 0.92 -10.10 -23.18
C THR A 955 0.34 -10.22 -24.59
N GLY A 956 1.02 -10.92 -25.49
CA GLY A 956 0.49 -11.23 -26.84
C GLY A 956 0.65 -10.11 -27.88
N THR A 957 1.32 -9.00 -27.55
CA THR A 957 1.68 -7.91 -28.49
C THR A 957 3.19 -7.89 -28.75
N PRO A 958 3.66 -7.36 -29.90
CA PRO A 958 5.10 -7.24 -30.19
C PRO A 958 5.88 -6.37 -29.18
N THR A 959 5.19 -5.47 -28.47
CA THR A 959 5.80 -4.57 -27.46
C THR A 959 5.56 -5.04 -26.03
N SER A 960 4.97 -6.21 -25.83
CA SER A 960 4.73 -6.78 -24.50
C SER A 960 6.02 -6.94 -23.69
N GLY A 961 6.10 -6.24 -22.56
CA GLY A 961 7.22 -6.27 -21.63
C GLY A 961 8.20 -5.12 -21.82
N GLN A 962 7.98 -4.24 -22.80
CA GLN A 962 8.88 -3.12 -23.09
C GLN A 962 8.61 -1.89 -22.22
N ALA A 963 9.64 -1.07 -22.02
CA ALA A 963 9.47 0.28 -21.52
C ALA A 963 8.88 1.16 -22.63
N GLU A 964 7.89 1.98 -22.32
CA GLU A 964 7.17 2.80 -23.31
C GLU A 964 6.90 4.19 -22.74
N LEU A 965 6.94 5.21 -23.60
CA LEU A 965 6.47 6.56 -23.27
C LEU A 965 4.98 6.65 -23.62
N PHE A 966 4.16 7.08 -22.66
CA PHE A 966 2.75 7.38 -22.86
C PHE A 966 2.56 8.88 -23.04
N VAL A 967 1.83 9.24 -24.10
CA VAL A 967 1.34 10.60 -24.34
C VAL A 967 -0.18 10.55 -24.33
N ILE A 968 -0.78 10.97 -23.22
CA ILE A 968 -2.23 10.93 -23.00
C ILE A 968 -2.80 12.32 -23.24
N PHE A 969 -3.56 12.51 -24.30
CA PHE A 969 -4.11 13.83 -24.60
C PHE A 969 -5.23 14.18 -23.61
N LEU A 970 -5.19 15.40 -23.06
CA LEU A 970 -6.13 15.81 -22.01
C LEU A 970 -7.57 16.02 -22.51
N ASP A 971 -7.72 16.24 -23.82
CA ASP A 971 -9.00 16.25 -24.53
C ASP A 971 -9.45 14.84 -24.99
N GLY A 972 -8.56 13.85 -24.88
CA GLY A 972 -8.88 12.43 -25.05
C GLY A 972 -9.71 11.89 -23.89
N GLY A 973 -10.49 10.83 -24.12
CA GLY A 973 -11.30 10.20 -23.08
C GLY A 973 -12.49 11.03 -22.58
N LEU A 974 -12.69 12.26 -23.04
CA LEU A 974 -13.87 13.09 -22.70
C LEU A 974 -15.20 12.47 -23.19
N ASP A 975 -15.14 11.62 -24.22
CA ASP A 975 -16.25 10.79 -24.71
C ASP A 975 -16.39 9.45 -23.95
N ARG A 976 -15.52 9.21 -22.96
CA ARG A 976 -15.36 8.00 -22.15
C ARG A 976 -14.83 6.79 -22.92
N LYS A 977 -14.21 7.02 -24.08
CA LYS A 977 -13.56 5.97 -24.85
C LYS A 977 -12.09 6.32 -25.04
N TRP A 978 -11.24 5.31 -24.88
CA TRP A 978 -9.81 5.43 -25.11
C TRP A 978 -9.42 4.68 -26.37
N THR A 979 -8.96 5.43 -27.36
CA THR A 979 -8.49 4.89 -28.63
C THR A 979 -7.02 5.27 -28.85
N GLU A 980 -6.14 4.27 -28.91
CA GLU A 980 -4.73 4.49 -29.28
C GLU A 980 -4.63 5.15 -30.67
N GLY A 981 -3.72 6.11 -30.85
CA GLY A 981 -3.57 6.88 -32.08
C GLY A 981 -4.44 8.14 -32.13
N ARG A 982 -5.51 8.21 -31.33
CA ARG A 982 -6.44 9.37 -31.27
C ARG A 982 -6.42 10.04 -29.90
N ASP A 983 -6.67 9.28 -28.84
CA ASP A 983 -6.85 9.79 -27.47
C ASP A 983 -5.56 9.70 -26.66
N TYR A 984 -4.71 8.73 -26.99
CA TYR A 984 -3.37 8.59 -26.44
C TYR A 984 -2.44 7.93 -27.46
N LEU A 985 -1.13 8.00 -27.20
CA LEU A 985 -0.09 7.34 -27.98
C LEU A 985 0.87 6.59 -27.04
N ARG A 986 1.37 5.46 -27.53
CA ARG A 986 2.48 4.73 -26.92
C ARG A 986 3.67 4.78 -27.86
N ILE A 987 4.84 5.14 -27.33
CA ILE A 987 6.10 5.12 -28.08
C ILE A 987 6.99 4.05 -27.43
N PRO A 988 7.00 2.82 -27.97
CA PRO A 988 7.77 1.73 -27.42
C PRO A 988 9.27 1.96 -27.65
N THR A 989 10.07 1.65 -26.63
CA THR A 989 11.54 1.79 -26.70
C THR A 989 12.21 0.62 -27.44
N GLY A 990 11.54 -0.53 -27.55
CA GLY A 990 12.13 -1.78 -28.00
C GLY A 990 12.86 -2.56 -26.91
N ALA A 991 12.99 -2.02 -25.69
CA ALA A 991 13.74 -2.66 -24.60
C ALA A 991 12.82 -3.26 -23.54
N GLY A 992 12.93 -4.58 -23.35
CA GLY A 992 12.15 -5.37 -22.40
C GLY A 992 11.41 -6.53 -23.06
N SER A 993 10.98 -7.51 -22.26
CA SER A 993 10.22 -8.67 -22.73
C SER A 993 9.32 -9.20 -21.62
N VAL A 994 8.34 -10.05 -21.94
CA VAL A 994 7.44 -10.64 -20.92
C VAL A 994 8.21 -11.39 -19.81
N GLY A 995 9.34 -12.03 -20.13
CA GLY A 995 10.18 -12.73 -19.15
C GLY A 995 11.12 -11.81 -18.36
N ARG A 996 11.35 -10.58 -18.83
CA ARG A 996 12.15 -9.56 -18.15
C ARG A 996 11.54 -8.19 -18.46
N ARG A 997 10.42 -7.91 -17.79
CA ARG A 997 9.64 -6.69 -18.03
C ARG A 997 10.50 -5.48 -17.72
N ASN A 998 10.34 -4.46 -18.54
CA ASN A 998 10.96 -3.15 -18.36
C ASN A 998 9.85 -2.13 -18.04
N GLY A 999 10.24 -0.95 -17.59
CA GLY A 999 9.32 0.14 -17.27
C GLY A 999 10.04 1.48 -17.34
N LEU A 1000 9.41 2.44 -18.01
CA LEU A 1000 9.94 3.78 -18.16
C LEU A 1000 9.60 4.62 -16.92
N SER A 1001 10.60 5.30 -16.37
CA SER A 1001 10.52 6.14 -15.17
C SER A 1001 10.05 7.57 -15.49
N THR A 1002 10.20 8.50 -14.55
CA THR A 1002 9.68 9.88 -14.69
C THR A 1002 10.30 10.63 -15.87
N PRO A 1003 9.51 11.08 -16.87
CA PRO A 1003 10.03 11.79 -18.03
C PRO A 1003 10.32 13.27 -17.73
N ALA A 1004 11.37 13.79 -18.36
CA ALA A 1004 11.69 15.21 -18.47
C ALA A 1004 11.32 15.71 -19.88
N VAL A 1005 10.39 16.65 -19.95
CA VAL A 1005 9.87 17.22 -21.20
C VAL A 1005 10.54 18.58 -21.45
N ILE A 1006 11.06 18.78 -22.66
CA ILE A 1006 11.90 19.93 -23.03
C ILE A 1006 11.38 20.63 -24.28
N ASP A 1007 11.32 21.95 -24.18
CA ASP A 1007 11.15 22.91 -25.27
C ASP A 1007 12.55 23.35 -25.74
N THR A 1008 12.89 23.01 -26.98
CA THR A 1008 14.22 23.18 -27.56
C THR A 1008 14.39 24.47 -28.37
N ASP A 1009 13.32 25.13 -28.79
CA ASP A 1009 13.39 26.38 -29.55
C ASP A 1009 12.84 27.61 -28.80
N GLY A 1010 12.25 27.40 -27.63
CA GLY A 1010 11.75 28.43 -26.73
C GLY A 1010 10.33 28.90 -27.05
N ASP A 1011 9.58 28.18 -27.88
CA ASP A 1011 8.23 28.56 -28.30
C ASP A 1011 7.10 28.18 -27.30
N ARG A 1012 7.47 27.53 -26.18
CA ARG A 1012 6.59 26.99 -25.13
C ARG A 1012 5.83 25.71 -25.51
N VAL A 1013 6.24 25.04 -26.58
CA VAL A 1013 5.75 23.74 -27.03
C VAL A 1013 6.83 22.69 -26.74
N ALA A 1014 6.43 21.50 -26.33
CA ALA A 1014 7.36 20.42 -26.05
C ALA A 1014 7.88 19.76 -27.33
N ASP A 1015 9.21 19.65 -27.46
CA ASP A 1015 9.87 19.05 -28.62
C ASP A 1015 10.48 17.68 -28.30
N ARG A 1016 10.99 17.53 -27.08
CA ARG A 1016 11.78 16.34 -26.69
C ARG A 1016 11.41 15.84 -25.32
N VAL A 1017 11.55 14.54 -25.13
CA VAL A 1017 11.38 13.89 -23.83
C VAL A 1017 12.57 13.02 -23.52
N TYR A 1018 13.05 13.06 -22.28
CA TYR A 1018 14.10 12.17 -21.79
C TYR A 1018 13.61 11.40 -20.59
N ALA A 1019 13.87 10.09 -20.54
CA ALA A 1019 13.44 9.26 -19.42
C ALA A 1019 14.38 8.06 -19.23
N GLY A 1020 14.62 7.70 -17.98
CA GLY A 1020 15.32 6.46 -17.62
C GLY A 1020 14.39 5.24 -17.62
N ASP A 1021 14.97 4.04 -17.60
CA ASP A 1021 14.24 2.79 -17.36
C ASP A 1021 14.89 1.91 -16.28
N ILE A 1022 14.19 0.86 -15.84
CA ILE A 1022 14.66 -0.07 -14.80
C ILE A 1022 15.86 -0.93 -15.24
N GLN A 1023 16.22 -0.90 -16.52
CA GLN A 1023 17.38 -1.60 -17.07
C GLN A 1023 18.62 -0.70 -17.18
N GLY A 1024 18.50 0.59 -16.83
CA GLY A 1024 19.59 1.55 -16.84
C GLY A 1024 19.81 2.26 -18.18
N ASN A 1025 18.81 2.25 -19.06
CA ASN A 1025 18.86 3.01 -20.30
C ASN A 1025 18.26 4.41 -20.09
N LEU A 1026 18.97 5.43 -20.56
CA LEU A 1026 18.45 6.77 -20.75
C LEU A 1026 17.96 6.92 -22.19
N TRP A 1027 16.66 7.15 -22.36
CA TRP A 1027 16.01 7.33 -23.64
C TRP A 1027 15.81 8.81 -23.97
N ALA A 1028 15.86 9.11 -25.26
CA ALA A 1028 15.44 10.39 -25.83
C ALA A 1028 14.34 10.13 -26.85
N PHE A 1029 13.25 10.89 -26.78
CA PHE A 1029 12.12 10.84 -27.69
C PHE A 1029 11.99 12.18 -28.42
N ASP A 1030 11.75 12.12 -29.71
CA ASP A 1030 11.52 13.28 -30.57
C ASP A 1030 10.02 13.42 -30.83
N LEU A 1031 9.46 14.55 -30.39
CA LEU A 1031 8.07 14.95 -30.53
C LEU A 1031 7.91 16.22 -31.38
N SER A 1032 9.00 16.73 -32.00
CA SER A 1032 9.04 18.05 -32.63
C SER A 1032 8.17 18.19 -33.90
N SER A 1033 7.77 17.08 -34.53
CA SER A 1033 6.88 17.10 -35.70
C SER A 1033 5.43 17.43 -35.30
N LYS A 1034 4.73 18.17 -36.16
CA LYS A 1034 3.27 18.36 -36.03
C LYS A 1034 2.49 17.08 -36.34
N LEU A 1035 3.08 16.15 -37.08
CA LEU A 1035 2.49 14.85 -37.39
C LEU A 1035 2.84 13.87 -36.29
N THR A 1036 1.83 13.39 -35.56
CA THR A 1036 2.00 12.44 -34.46
C THR A 1036 2.64 11.11 -34.90
N ALA A 1037 2.49 10.74 -36.18
CA ALA A 1037 3.10 9.54 -36.74
C ALA A 1037 4.64 9.59 -36.84
N ASP A 1038 5.23 10.79 -36.78
CA ASP A 1038 6.69 10.96 -36.81
C ASP A 1038 7.32 10.88 -35.41
N TRP A 1039 6.50 10.89 -34.35
CA TRP A 1039 6.96 10.83 -32.97
C TRP A 1039 7.56 9.47 -32.65
N LYS A 1040 8.79 9.46 -32.14
CA LYS A 1040 9.59 8.23 -32.01
C LYS A 1040 10.75 8.39 -31.03
N VAL A 1041 11.41 7.27 -30.73
CA VAL A 1041 12.74 7.29 -30.09
C VAL A 1041 13.72 8.02 -31.01
N ALA A 1042 14.31 9.11 -30.52
CA ALA A 1042 15.08 10.07 -31.34
C ALA A 1042 16.25 9.44 -32.09
N HIS A 1043 16.97 8.49 -31.46
CA HIS A 1043 18.17 7.85 -32.03
C HIS A 1043 17.93 6.40 -32.49
N GLY A 1044 16.67 5.92 -32.48
CA GLY A 1044 16.32 4.51 -32.72
C GLY A 1044 16.96 3.51 -31.74
N ALA A 1045 17.47 4.01 -30.62
CA ALA A 1045 18.17 3.31 -29.55
C ALA A 1045 18.25 4.25 -28.33
N PRO A 1046 18.68 3.77 -27.14
CA PRO A 1046 18.95 4.64 -26.01
C PRO A 1046 19.92 5.76 -26.39
N LEU A 1047 19.76 6.92 -25.76
CA LEU A 1047 20.81 7.94 -25.77
C LEU A 1047 22.05 7.38 -25.06
N PHE A 1048 21.85 6.77 -23.89
CA PHE A 1048 22.90 6.19 -23.07
C PHE A 1048 22.45 4.90 -22.38
N SER A 1049 23.37 3.95 -22.21
CA SER A 1049 23.17 2.75 -21.39
C SER A 1049 24.19 2.72 -20.25
N SER A 1050 23.70 2.61 -19.01
CA SER A 1050 24.54 2.53 -17.81
C SER A 1050 25.25 1.18 -17.67
N ALA A 1051 26.02 1.01 -16.60
CA ALA A 1051 26.52 -0.31 -16.24
C ALA A 1051 25.36 -1.25 -15.85
N ALA A 1052 25.62 -2.56 -15.80
CA ALA A 1052 24.63 -3.53 -15.36
C ALA A 1052 24.15 -3.24 -13.92
N ARG A 1053 22.87 -3.52 -13.65
CA ARG A 1053 22.21 -3.32 -12.33
C ARG A 1053 22.16 -1.87 -11.84
N GLN A 1054 21.98 -0.94 -12.76
CA GLN A 1054 21.87 0.49 -12.46
C GLN A 1054 20.55 1.08 -12.98
N PRO A 1055 19.41 0.74 -12.38
CA PRO A 1055 18.10 1.28 -12.77
C PRO A 1055 18.08 2.81 -12.64
N ILE A 1056 17.40 3.50 -13.56
CA ILE A 1056 17.23 4.97 -13.52
C ILE A 1056 15.78 5.27 -13.17
N MET A 1057 15.54 5.71 -11.93
CA MET A 1057 14.19 5.90 -11.38
C MET A 1057 13.80 7.38 -11.27
N THR A 1058 14.80 8.25 -11.13
CA THR A 1058 14.62 9.70 -10.96
C THR A 1058 14.38 10.41 -12.28
N LYS A 1059 13.72 11.56 -12.23
CA LYS A 1059 13.57 12.43 -13.40
C LYS A 1059 14.95 13.00 -13.80
N PRO A 1060 15.37 12.92 -15.07
CA PRO A 1060 16.58 13.58 -15.52
C PRO A 1060 16.49 15.10 -15.40
N GLU A 1061 17.55 15.75 -14.93
CA GLU A 1061 17.70 17.21 -14.94
C GLU A 1061 18.43 17.62 -16.22
N ILE A 1062 17.95 18.66 -16.90
CA ILE A 1062 18.40 18.99 -18.26
C ILE A 1062 18.72 20.47 -18.38
N ILE A 1063 19.88 20.79 -18.95
CA ILE A 1063 20.27 22.16 -19.29
C ILE A 1063 20.73 22.24 -20.75
N ARG A 1064 20.72 23.45 -21.29
CA ARG A 1064 21.43 23.73 -22.55
C ARG A 1064 22.93 23.76 -22.29
N HIS A 1065 23.71 23.20 -23.21
CA HIS A 1065 25.17 23.27 -23.12
C HIS A 1065 25.63 24.74 -23.21
N PRO A 1066 26.32 25.30 -22.21
CA PRO A 1066 26.48 26.75 -22.05
C PRO A 1066 27.45 27.39 -23.05
N THR A 1067 28.32 26.61 -23.70
CA THR A 1067 29.41 27.15 -24.53
C THR A 1067 29.33 26.81 -26.02
N LEU A 1068 28.26 26.16 -26.49
CA LEU A 1068 28.14 25.76 -27.89
C LEU A 1068 26.91 26.43 -28.55
N PRO A 1069 27.07 26.97 -29.78
CA PRO A 1069 26.03 27.74 -30.45
C PRO A 1069 24.81 26.88 -30.81
N LEU A 1070 23.62 27.47 -30.75
CA LEU A 1070 22.36 26.83 -31.15
C LEU A 1070 22.23 26.76 -32.68
N ARG A 1071 21.66 25.66 -33.18
CA ARG A 1071 21.26 25.49 -34.59
C ARG A 1071 19.90 24.79 -34.67
N GLY A 1072 18.81 25.56 -34.71
CA GLY A 1072 17.45 25.01 -34.78
C GLY A 1072 17.13 24.06 -33.61
N ASN A 1073 16.44 22.95 -33.90
CA ASN A 1073 16.00 21.95 -32.91
C ASN A 1073 17.05 20.85 -32.66
N GLU A 1074 18.31 21.05 -33.05
CA GLU A 1074 19.38 20.10 -32.70
C GLU A 1074 19.49 20.01 -31.17
N PRO A 1075 19.51 18.79 -30.60
CA PRO A 1075 19.74 18.64 -29.18
C PRO A 1075 21.16 19.11 -28.90
N ASN A 1076 21.31 20.12 -28.06
CA ASN A 1076 22.59 20.56 -27.51
C ASN A 1076 22.39 20.66 -26.01
N LEU A 1077 22.07 19.52 -25.41
CA LEU A 1077 21.54 19.41 -24.06
C LEU A 1077 22.46 18.54 -23.20
N MET A 1078 22.75 18.99 -22.00
CA MET A 1078 23.38 18.19 -20.95
C MET A 1078 22.29 17.59 -20.08
N ILE A 1079 22.34 16.27 -19.87
CA ILE A 1079 21.36 15.49 -19.13
C ILE A 1079 22.03 14.88 -17.91
N PHE A 1080 21.52 15.20 -16.72
CA PHE A 1080 22.02 14.73 -15.44
C PHE A 1080 21.03 13.74 -14.82
N PHE A 1081 21.52 12.59 -14.36
CA PHE A 1081 20.68 11.57 -13.75
C PHE A 1081 21.50 10.66 -12.85
N GLY A 1082 20.87 10.17 -11.78
CA GLY A 1082 21.45 9.17 -10.90
C GLY A 1082 20.83 7.79 -11.12
N THR A 1083 21.54 6.76 -10.73
CA THR A 1083 21.04 5.38 -10.74
C THR A 1083 20.77 4.89 -9.32
N GLY A 1084 19.84 3.95 -9.22
CA GLY A 1084 19.35 3.46 -7.96
C GLY A 1084 17.88 3.11 -7.99
N GLN A 1085 17.55 1.97 -7.39
CA GLN A 1085 16.17 1.61 -7.07
C GLN A 1085 16.04 1.46 -5.56
N TYR A 1086 14.93 1.95 -5.02
CA TYR A 1086 14.55 1.74 -3.64
C TYR A 1086 13.03 1.78 -3.63
N LEU A 1087 12.38 0.72 -4.11
CA LEU A 1087 10.93 0.63 -4.33
C LEU A 1087 10.35 -0.73 -3.95
N VAL A 1088 11.14 -1.81 -4.04
CA VAL A 1088 10.69 -3.18 -3.78
C VAL A 1088 11.47 -3.82 -2.64
N ALA A 1089 10.87 -4.85 -2.05
CA ALA A 1089 11.54 -5.66 -1.04
C ALA A 1089 12.86 -6.22 -1.61
N GLY A 1090 13.95 -6.07 -0.85
CA GLY A 1090 15.30 -6.46 -1.27
C GLY A 1090 16.19 -5.29 -1.68
N ASP A 1091 15.63 -4.14 -2.09
CA ASP A 1091 16.43 -2.97 -2.45
C ASP A 1091 17.27 -2.45 -1.27
N ASN A 1092 16.78 -2.57 -0.04
CA ASN A 1092 17.51 -2.23 1.18
C ASN A 1092 18.71 -3.13 1.49
N THR A 1093 18.82 -4.26 0.79
CA THR A 1093 19.91 -5.23 0.97
C THR A 1093 20.92 -5.23 -0.18
N THR A 1094 20.58 -4.62 -1.32
CA THR A 1094 21.47 -4.60 -2.48
C THR A 1094 22.68 -3.72 -2.20
N THR A 1095 23.86 -4.23 -2.56
CA THR A 1095 25.14 -3.53 -2.38
C THR A 1095 25.78 -3.16 -3.73
N ASP A 1096 25.02 -3.30 -4.82
CA ASP A 1096 25.47 -2.96 -6.17
C ASP A 1096 25.88 -1.47 -6.24
N THR A 1097 27.01 -1.20 -6.88
CA THR A 1097 27.52 0.16 -7.08
C THR A 1097 26.60 0.94 -8.02
N GLN A 1098 26.05 2.05 -7.53
CA GLN A 1098 25.31 3.00 -8.33
C GLN A 1098 26.19 4.20 -8.70
N SER A 1099 25.71 5.00 -9.65
CA SER A 1099 26.49 6.10 -10.21
C SER A 1099 25.60 7.32 -10.48
N PHE A 1100 26.23 8.48 -10.59
CA PHE A 1100 25.64 9.69 -11.12
C PHE A 1100 26.28 10.03 -12.47
N TYR A 1101 25.47 10.39 -13.45
CA TYR A 1101 25.88 10.60 -14.84
C TYR A 1101 25.53 12.01 -15.31
N ALA A 1102 26.38 12.54 -16.19
CA ALA A 1102 26.09 13.65 -17.06
C ALA A 1102 26.40 13.26 -18.50
N VAL A 1103 25.38 13.28 -19.35
CA VAL A 1103 25.47 12.87 -20.76
C VAL A 1103 25.10 14.05 -21.66
N TRP A 1104 25.93 14.32 -22.66
CA TRP A 1104 25.71 15.35 -23.65
C TRP A 1104 25.01 14.79 -24.89
N ASP A 1105 23.73 15.14 -25.05
CA ASP A 1105 23.02 14.90 -26.30
C ASP A 1105 23.35 16.01 -27.30
N ARG A 1106 24.15 15.65 -28.30
CA ARG A 1106 24.46 16.46 -29.49
C ARG A 1106 23.96 15.84 -30.79
N GLY A 1107 22.96 14.95 -30.71
CA GLY A 1107 22.42 14.21 -31.85
C GLY A 1107 23.02 12.82 -32.02
N ARG A 1108 23.97 12.41 -31.17
CA ARG A 1108 24.55 11.05 -31.14
C ARG A 1108 23.95 10.25 -29.96
N GLY A 1109 23.35 9.10 -30.26
CA GLY A 1109 22.91 8.12 -29.27
C GLY A 1109 23.83 6.89 -29.19
N ARG A 1110 23.40 5.85 -28.47
CA ARG A 1110 24.20 4.64 -28.15
C ARG A 1110 25.50 4.95 -27.42
N LEU A 1111 25.45 5.90 -26.49
CA LEU A 1111 26.57 6.22 -25.62
C LEU A 1111 26.64 5.20 -24.47
N ASP A 1112 27.83 4.94 -23.97
CA ASP A 1112 28.05 4.17 -22.76
C ASP A 1112 29.17 4.78 -21.90
N ARG A 1113 29.55 4.11 -20.80
CA ARG A 1113 30.57 4.63 -19.88
C ARG A 1113 31.92 4.91 -20.56
N THR A 1114 32.25 4.25 -21.67
CA THR A 1114 33.51 4.46 -22.41
C THR A 1114 33.54 5.78 -23.17
N ASP A 1115 32.37 6.36 -23.46
CA ASP A 1115 32.24 7.68 -24.07
C ASP A 1115 32.27 8.81 -23.00
N LEU A 1116 32.36 8.49 -21.70
CA LEU A 1116 32.30 9.45 -20.60
C LEU A 1116 33.60 9.50 -19.80
N VAL A 1117 33.84 10.63 -19.13
CA VAL A 1117 34.98 10.82 -18.23
C VAL A 1117 34.62 10.39 -16.80
N GLU A 1118 35.36 9.43 -16.25
CA GLU A 1118 35.21 9.03 -14.85
C GLU A 1118 35.75 10.09 -13.89
N GLN A 1119 34.94 10.47 -12.91
CA GLN A 1119 35.37 11.26 -11.76
C GLN A 1119 35.54 10.34 -10.54
N VAL A 1120 36.61 10.56 -9.76
CA VAL A 1120 37.00 9.69 -8.64
C VAL A 1120 37.09 10.50 -7.35
N PHE A 1121 36.56 9.96 -6.25
CA PHE A 1121 36.72 10.57 -4.91
C PHE A 1121 38.14 10.37 -4.37
N LEU A 1122 38.78 11.46 -3.92
CA LEU A 1122 40.12 11.43 -3.33
C LEU A 1122 40.12 11.03 -1.86
N ARG A 1123 39.16 11.58 -1.12
CA ARG A 1123 39.07 11.50 0.35
C ARG A 1123 37.61 11.65 0.79
N THR A 1124 37.24 10.79 1.72
CA THR A 1124 36.13 11.01 2.64
C THR A 1124 36.78 11.42 3.96
N ASN A 1125 36.62 12.67 4.41
CA ASN A 1125 37.26 13.11 5.65
C ASN A 1125 36.51 12.55 6.87
N GLN A 1126 37.15 12.54 8.05
CA GLN A 1126 36.52 12.07 9.30
C GLN A 1126 35.37 12.97 9.78
N SER A 1127 35.20 14.14 9.17
CA SER A 1127 34.20 15.18 9.47
C SER A 1127 32.97 15.16 8.54
N GLY A 1128 32.83 14.17 7.64
CA GLY A 1128 31.63 14.00 6.82
C GLY A 1128 31.59 14.80 5.51
N GLY A 1129 32.74 15.14 4.92
CA GLY A 1129 32.88 15.80 3.62
C GLY A 1129 33.53 14.93 2.53
N ARG A 1130 33.09 15.10 1.27
CA ARG A 1130 33.62 14.42 0.07
C ARG A 1130 34.31 15.39 -0.88
N ILE A 1131 35.42 14.95 -1.50
CA ILE A 1131 36.15 15.71 -2.53
C ILE A 1131 36.54 14.76 -3.67
N THR A 1132 36.30 15.20 -4.90
CA THR A 1132 36.73 14.53 -6.14
C THR A 1132 38.10 15.02 -6.61
N ASP A 1133 38.88 14.17 -7.29
CA ASP A 1133 40.25 14.46 -7.72
C ASP A 1133 40.33 15.51 -8.84
N PRO A 1134 40.81 16.73 -8.58
CA PRO A 1134 40.98 17.73 -9.60
C PRO A 1134 42.43 17.84 -10.07
N ASP A 1135 43.36 16.94 -9.70
CA ASP A 1135 44.73 16.94 -10.22
C ASP A 1135 44.89 16.04 -11.45
N ARG A 1136 43.94 15.14 -11.71
CA ARG A 1136 43.77 14.52 -13.04
C ARG A 1136 43.20 15.50 -14.10
N TRP A 1137 43.13 16.82 -13.83
CA TRP A 1137 42.56 17.86 -14.70
C TRP A 1137 43.11 17.91 -16.14
N GLN A 1138 44.35 17.47 -16.37
CA GLN A 1138 44.93 17.41 -17.73
C GLN A 1138 44.49 16.15 -18.49
N GLU A 1139 44.05 15.10 -17.80
CA GLU A 1139 43.55 13.83 -18.36
C GLU A 1139 42.01 13.69 -18.27
N LEU A 1140 41.32 14.50 -17.45
CA LEU A 1140 39.87 14.46 -17.18
C LEU A 1140 39.09 15.68 -17.68
N LYS A 1141 39.70 16.59 -18.43
CA LYS A 1141 38.94 17.68 -19.06
C LYS A 1141 37.98 17.07 -20.08
N VAL A 1142 36.67 17.26 -19.88
CA VAL A 1142 35.68 17.01 -20.92
C VAL A 1142 35.85 18.13 -21.96
N ASP A 1143 36.66 17.88 -23.00
CA ASP A 1143 36.84 18.83 -24.08
C ASP A 1143 35.70 18.70 -25.09
N TYR A 1144 34.60 19.40 -24.79
CA TYR A 1144 33.43 19.48 -25.66
C TYR A 1144 33.73 20.06 -27.07
N ARG A 1145 34.91 20.66 -27.31
CA ARG A 1145 35.32 21.23 -28.61
C ARG A 1145 36.13 20.26 -29.49
N GLN A 1146 36.78 19.25 -28.90
CA GLN A 1146 37.61 18.25 -29.61
C GLN A 1146 36.90 16.89 -29.80
N ALA A 1147 35.60 16.80 -29.53
CA ALA A 1147 34.80 15.58 -29.68
C ALA A 1147 34.53 15.18 -31.16
N SER A 1148 35.50 15.44 -32.03
CA SER A 1148 35.66 14.88 -33.37
C SER A 1148 36.97 14.08 -33.52
N SER A 1149 37.86 14.10 -32.52
CA SER A 1149 39.16 13.38 -32.53
C SER A 1149 39.48 12.58 -31.25
N GLY A 1150 38.55 12.50 -30.29
CA GLY A 1150 38.74 11.76 -29.03
C GLY A 1150 37.49 11.66 -28.11
N ASP A 1151 36.31 11.94 -28.67
CA ASP A 1151 34.94 11.59 -28.25
C ASP A 1151 34.66 11.35 -26.75
N ARG A 1152 34.65 12.43 -25.96
CA ARG A 1152 34.10 12.45 -24.59
C ARG A 1152 32.78 13.24 -24.57
N TYR A 1153 31.68 12.60 -24.22
CA TYR A 1153 30.30 13.12 -24.25
C TYR A 1153 29.73 13.42 -22.86
N GLY A 1154 30.59 13.69 -21.89
CA GLY A 1154 30.19 14.02 -20.52
C GLY A 1154 31.06 13.32 -19.49
N TRP A 1155 30.47 13.03 -18.33
CA TRP A 1155 31.18 12.49 -17.18
C TRP A 1155 30.29 11.59 -16.32
N TYR A 1156 30.90 10.80 -15.45
CA TYR A 1156 30.17 10.03 -14.44
C TYR A 1156 30.95 9.92 -13.13
N LEU A 1157 30.23 9.57 -12.07
CA LEU A 1157 30.74 9.37 -10.71
C LEU A 1157 30.17 8.07 -10.16
N ASP A 1158 31.04 7.13 -9.77
CA ASP A 1158 30.61 5.95 -9.00
C ASP A 1158 30.50 6.32 -7.52
N LEU A 1159 29.38 5.93 -6.89
CA LEU A 1159 29.10 6.22 -5.50
C LEU A 1159 29.92 5.26 -4.60
N PRO A 1160 30.70 5.78 -3.64
CA PRO A 1160 31.72 4.99 -2.96
C PRO A 1160 31.19 4.15 -1.81
N ASP A 1161 30.05 4.52 -1.20
CA ASP A 1161 29.48 3.74 -0.10
C ASP A 1161 28.69 2.53 -0.64
N LYS A 1162 28.77 1.39 0.06
CA LYS A 1162 28.13 0.14 -0.41
C LYS A 1162 26.61 0.31 -0.46
N GLY A 1163 26.01 0.00 -1.61
CA GLY A 1163 24.57 0.13 -1.81
C GLY A 1163 24.08 1.58 -1.83
N GLU A 1164 24.99 2.57 -1.84
CA GLU A 1164 24.65 3.98 -2.05
C GLU A 1164 23.97 4.16 -3.39
N ARG A 1165 22.94 5.00 -3.44
CA ARG A 1165 22.09 5.18 -4.62
C ARG A 1165 21.44 6.55 -4.69
N VAL A 1166 21.04 6.96 -5.88
CA VAL A 1166 20.31 8.22 -6.10
C VAL A 1166 18.86 7.88 -6.41
N VAL A 1167 17.97 8.29 -5.51
CA VAL A 1167 16.53 8.02 -5.60
C VAL A 1167 15.70 9.30 -5.53
N THR A 1168 16.37 10.45 -5.65
CA THR A 1168 15.79 11.79 -5.61
C THR A 1168 16.23 12.58 -6.84
N ASP A 1169 15.33 13.40 -7.38
CA ASP A 1169 15.63 14.23 -8.55
C ASP A 1169 16.81 15.19 -8.32
N ALA A 1170 17.67 15.33 -9.32
CA ALA A 1170 18.77 16.31 -9.31
C ALA A 1170 18.29 17.73 -9.65
N ARG A 1171 19.09 18.73 -9.33
CA ARG A 1171 18.82 20.15 -9.62
C ARG A 1171 20.05 20.88 -10.10
N TYR A 1172 19.93 21.63 -11.19
CA TYR A 1172 20.99 22.52 -11.65
C TYR A 1172 20.81 23.94 -11.10
N ARG A 1173 21.89 24.52 -10.57
CA ARG A 1173 21.94 25.93 -10.15
C ARG A 1173 23.35 26.49 -10.24
N ASP A 1174 23.47 27.64 -10.91
CA ASP A 1174 24.71 28.45 -11.01
C ASP A 1174 25.97 27.65 -11.40
N GLY A 1175 25.84 26.77 -12.40
CA GLY A 1175 26.96 25.93 -12.87
C GLY A 1175 27.17 24.65 -12.07
N LEU A 1176 26.41 24.42 -10.99
CA LEU A 1176 26.48 23.23 -10.15
C LEU A 1176 25.24 22.34 -10.34
N VAL A 1177 25.43 21.04 -10.15
CA VAL A 1177 24.36 20.06 -10.05
C VAL A 1177 24.32 19.53 -8.62
N PHE A 1178 23.17 19.70 -7.99
CA PHE A 1178 22.85 19.22 -6.66
C PHE A 1178 22.04 17.92 -6.76
N PHE A 1179 22.40 16.92 -5.98
CA PHE A 1179 21.65 15.68 -5.88
C PHE A 1179 21.88 15.03 -4.52
N ASN A 1180 20.90 14.28 -4.02
CA ASN A 1180 21.06 13.55 -2.77
C ASN A 1180 21.25 12.07 -3.04
N THR A 1181 22.04 11.42 -2.19
CA THR A 1181 22.21 9.96 -2.19
C THR A 1181 21.63 9.35 -0.91
N LEU A 1182 21.27 8.08 -0.99
CA LEU A 1182 20.83 7.24 0.13
C LEU A 1182 21.79 6.05 0.25
N VAL A 1183 22.25 5.77 1.46
CA VAL A 1183 22.98 4.55 1.84
C VAL A 1183 22.10 3.75 2.80
N PRO A 1184 21.51 2.62 2.36
CA PRO A 1184 20.75 1.75 3.25
C PRO A 1184 21.64 1.18 4.36
N THR A 1185 21.22 1.27 5.62
CA THR A 1185 22.05 0.87 6.77
C THR A 1185 21.67 -0.46 7.42
N ASP A 1186 20.50 -1.03 7.08
CA ASP A 1186 20.01 -2.24 7.75
C ASP A 1186 19.23 -3.15 6.77
N PRO A 1187 19.64 -4.43 6.63
CA PRO A 1187 19.01 -5.38 5.72
C PRO A 1187 17.68 -5.97 6.24
N ARG A 1188 17.25 -5.64 7.47
CA ARG A 1188 16.05 -6.24 8.09
C ARG A 1188 14.75 -5.56 7.61
N PRO A 1189 13.64 -6.31 7.45
CA PRO A 1189 12.36 -5.78 6.93
C PRO A 1189 11.69 -4.65 7.75
N CYS A 1190 12.18 -4.39 8.97
CA CYS A 1190 11.62 -3.39 9.91
C CYS A 1190 12.59 -2.26 10.27
N ALA A 1191 13.72 -2.16 9.58
CA ALA A 1191 14.65 -1.08 9.81
C ALA A 1191 14.47 -0.02 8.73
N ALA A 1192 13.96 1.15 9.13
CA ALA A 1192 13.96 2.33 8.26
C ALA A 1192 15.22 3.13 8.51
N GLY A 1193 15.58 3.87 7.49
CA GLY A 1193 16.66 4.82 7.52
C GLY A 1193 17.89 4.33 6.77
N GLY A 1194 18.88 5.19 6.87
CA GLY A 1194 20.09 5.15 6.07
C GLY A 1194 20.82 6.46 6.31
N THR A 1195 22.11 6.50 6.02
CA THR A 1195 22.80 7.79 5.91
C THR A 1195 22.69 8.26 4.47
N GLY A 1196 22.63 9.56 4.24
CA GLY A 1196 22.67 10.12 2.88
C GLY A 1196 23.93 10.92 2.65
N TRP A 1197 24.03 11.48 1.45
CA TRP A 1197 24.94 12.59 1.19
C TRP A 1197 24.19 13.64 0.38
N MET A 1198 24.32 14.90 0.79
CA MET A 1198 23.97 16.04 -0.05
C MET A 1198 25.16 16.34 -0.95
N MET A 1199 25.00 16.15 -2.26
CA MET A 1199 26.08 16.28 -3.24
C MET A 1199 25.95 17.58 -4.02
N SER A 1200 27.09 18.17 -4.39
CA SER A 1200 27.17 19.34 -5.27
C SER A 1200 28.43 19.23 -6.12
N VAL A 1201 28.27 19.14 -7.44
CA VAL A 1201 29.39 18.99 -8.38
C VAL A 1201 29.26 19.97 -9.54
N ASP A 1202 30.39 20.32 -10.15
CA ASP A 1202 30.41 21.16 -11.36
C ASP A 1202 29.66 20.46 -12.51
N ALA A 1203 28.72 21.16 -13.13
CA ALA A 1203 27.82 20.58 -14.12
C ALA A 1203 28.54 20.07 -15.39
N LEU A 1204 29.67 20.69 -15.78
CA LEU A 1204 30.34 20.33 -17.03
C LEU A 1204 31.43 19.28 -16.84
N THR A 1205 31.94 19.13 -15.62
CA THR A 1205 33.09 18.27 -15.32
C THR A 1205 32.79 17.17 -14.30
N GLY A 1206 31.78 17.31 -13.45
CA GLY A 1206 31.52 16.42 -12.30
C GLY A 1206 32.54 16.58 -11.18
N GLY A 1207 33.45 17.55 -11.30
CA GLY A 1207 34.50 17.84 -10.32
C GLY A 1207 33.97 18.60 -9.12
N SER A 1208 34.80 18.67 -8.08
CA SER A 1208 34.51 19.45 -6.88
C SER A 1208 34.45 20.93 -7.26
N PRO A 1209 33.44 21.67 -6.76
CA PRO A 1209 33.27 23.06 -7.11
C PRO A 1209 34.45 23.90 -6.59
N VAL A 1210 34.79 24.98 -7.30
CA VAL A 1210 35.86 25.89 -6.84
C VAL A 1210 35.37 26.75 -5.67
N ALA A 1211 34.10 27.18 -5.73
CA ALA A 1211 33.42 27.87 -4.63
C ALA A 1211 32.74 26.84 -3.72
N PRO A 1212 32.70 27.05 -2.40
CA PRO A 1212 31.94 26.19 -1.49
C PRO A 1212 30.44 26.30 -1.75
N ALA A 1213 29.74 25.17 -1.63
CA ALA A 1213 28.29 25.07 -1.77
C ALA A 1213 27.58 24.77 -0.44
N PHE A 1214 28.35 24.41 0.58
CA PHE A 1214 27.86 23.99 1.89
C PHE A 1214 28.57 24.82 2.95
N ASP A 1215 27.83 25.26 3.96
CA ASP A 1215 28.37 25.78 5.21
C ASP A 1215 28.82 24.55 6.04
N PHE A 1216 30.12 24.36 6.21
CA PHE A 1216 30.73 23.22 6.89
C PHE A 1216 31.19 23.55 8.32
N ASP A 1217 31.45 24.82 8.61
CA ASP A 1217 31.80 25.27 9.95
C ASP A 1217 30.57 25.73 10.77
N ASP A 1218 29.37 25.67 10.16
CA ASP A 1218 28.05 26.02 10.70
C ASP A 1218 28.00 27.46 11.24
N ASN A 1219 28.74 28.38 10.62
CA ASN A 1219 28.78 29.79 11.00
C ASN A 1219 27.61 30.61 10.41
N GLY A 1220 26.82 30.02 9.51
CA GLY A 1220 25.68 30.62 8.82
C GLY A 1220 26.02 31.36 7.52
N ILE A 1221 27.27 31.30 7.06
CA ILE A 1221 27.81 31.95 5.87
C ILE A 1221 28.56 30.89 5.05
N VAL A 1222 28.26 30.80 3.74
CA VAL A 1222 29.01 29.91 2.84
C VAL A 1222 30.18 30.69 2.25
N ASP A 1223 31.40 30.44 2.73
CA ASP A 1223 32.59 31.15 2.31
C ASP A 1223 33.88 30.30 2.28
N PRO A 1224 34.94 30.76 1.58
CA PRO A 1224 36.18 29.99 1.50
C PRO A 1224 36.91 29.81 2.85
N GLU A 1225 36.55 30.54 3.90
CA GLU A 1225 37.20 30.61 5.21
C GLU A 1225 36.65 29.59 6.23
N GLY A 1226 36.37 28.37 5.80
CA GLY A 1226 35.86 27.30 6.68
C GLY A 1226 35.27 26.15 5.87
N ASP A 1227 34.78 26.47 4.67
CA ASP A 1227 34.00 25.54 3.84
C ASP A 1227 34.76 24.95 2.65
N THR A 1228 36.07 25.16 2.61
CA THR A 1228 36.93 24.68 1.53
C THR A 1228 38.11 23.87 2.06
N GLU A 1229 38.57 22.93 1.25
CA GLU A 1229 39.75 22.11 1.53
C GLU A 1229 40.89 22.48 0.58
N VAL A 1230 42.13 22.35 1.06
CA VAL A 1230 43.33 22.47 0.21
C VAL A 1230 43.83 21.09 -0.17
N ILE A 1231 43.93 20.89 -1.47
CA ILE A 1231 44.39 19.66 -2.11
C ILE A 1231 45.68 19.92 -2.91
N GLY A 1232 46.44 18.85 -3.19
CA GLY A 1232 47.78 18.93 -3.78
C GLY A 1232 48.88 19.29 -2.77
N GLY A 1233 50.05 19.71 -3.26
CA GLY A 1233 51.18 20.14 -2.39
C GLY A 1233 52.07 19.01 -1.87
N ASP A 1234 52.03 17.84 -2.50
CA ASP A 1234 52.85 16.64 -2.22
C ASP A 1234 54.28 16.70 -2.81
N GLY A 1235 54.71 17.87 -3.29
CA GLY A 1235 55.99 18.06 -3.96
C GLY A 1235 55.98 17.75 -5.46
N LYS A 1236 54.90 17.14 -6.01
CA LYS A 1236 54.70 16.94 -7.45
C LYS A 1236 53.58 17.83 -8.02
N ARG A 1237 52.66 18.31 -7.19
CA ARG A 1237 51.43 19.01 -7.60
C ARG A 1237 51.29 20.38 -6.93
N LYS A 1238 50.71 21.36 -7.65
CA LYS A 1238 50.42 22.70 -7.10
C LYS A 1238 49.26 22.63 -6.11
N LYS A 1239 49.34 23.38 -5.01
CA LYS A 1239 48.22 23.49 -4.07
C LYS A 1239 47.03 24.21 -4.72
N LYS A 1240 45.83 23.66 -4.55
CA LYS A 1240 44.56 24.27 -5.00
C LYS A 1240 43.55 24.20 -3.87
N ARG A 1241 42.75 25.26 -3.72
CA ARG A 1241 41.61 25.32 -2.79
C ARG A 1241 40.33 24.95 -3.55
N VAL A 1242 39.53 24.06 -3.00
CA VAL A 1242 38.27 23.58 -3.59
C VAL A 1242 37.19 23.47 -2.52
N GLY A 1243 35.93 23.66 -2.91
CA GLY A 1243 34.78 23.33 -2.06
C GLY A 1243 34.56 21.82 -2.00
N TYR A 1244 33.80 21.37 -1.00
CA TYR A 1244 33.40 19.97 -0.87
C TYR A 1244 32.35 19.60 -1.93
N ALA A 1245 32.51 18.42 -2.53
CA ALA A 1245 31.58 17.82 -3.48
C ALA A 1245 30.38 17.12 -2.80
N GLY A 1246 30.45 16.91 -1.48
CA GLY A 1246 29.31 16.44 -0.71
C GLY A 1246 29.47 16.61 0.80
N LYS A 1247 28.34 16.79 1.48
CA LYS A 1247 28.17 16.86 2.95
C LYS A 1247 27.28 15.70 3.38
N LYS A 1248 27.71 14.92 4.37
CA LYS A 1248 26.98 13.74 4.86
C LYS A 1248 25.71 14.11 5.60
#